data_AF-K7KQS0-F1
#
_entry.id   AF-K7KQS0-F1
#
_cell.length_a   1.000
_cell.length_b   1.000
_cell.length_c   1.000
_cell.angle_alpha   90.00
_cell.angle_beta   90.00
_cell.angle_gamma   90.00
#
_symmetry.space_group_name_H-M   'P 1'
#
loop_
_entity.id
_entity.type
_entity.pdbx_description
1 polymer ?
#
loop_
_entity_poly.entity_id
_entity_poly.type
_entity_poly.pdbx_seq_one_letter_code
_entity_poly.pdbx_strand_id
1 'polypeptide(L)'
;MLRRSLIIILHLSLLSFGYADPAPNCTRLSSVVNSESEFEMVQHQLRGSLKIRDDCSFRVSQFDMLPGSDVHWWGAQASDFDNLTAGFIVSNYGLNGTYNNSTFDVHLLSNVSWSMINVLAVWDRATASDFGHVVLRKDAPASPPPPTVFENCKVLSKNFRLRWSLNVSEDSLEIGLEAATGITNYMAFGWANSSAQDSDLMIGADVVVAGFKEDGMPFVDDFFITKYSECVRNSDGVAQGVCPDSFYEGPDGVGLVNNSMLVYGHRKDGVTFVRYRRHLTKVDGKYDHPVNHSANMKVIWALGRIKPPDSINPYYLPQNHGAVNYGHLVLNVSEHVNECTGPLDAEDKEDQGLITADANVPLVVSSAPAMHYPNPPNPEKVLYINKKEAPVLRVERGVPVKFSIQAGHDVALYITSDPLGGNATTRNLTETIYAGGPEAHGVQASPTELVWAPDRNTPDHVYYHSLFDQKMGWKVEVVDGGLSDMYNNSVILDDQQVTFFWTLSKDSISIAARGEKKSGYIAIGFGSGMVNSYVYVGWIDDTGVGHVNTYWIDGKDASSIHGTQENLTHVRCKTENGIITFEFTRPLDPSCRREKRVECKNIVDPTTPLKVVWAMGAKWTDDHLTDRNMHSSTSNRAILVHLMRGSAEAEQDLLPVLAVHGFMMFVAWGILFPGGILAARYLKHLKGDGWYRIHVYLQYSGLVIVLLALLFAVAELRGFYFSSTHVKFGFATILLACIQPANAFLRPPKPANGEQASSKRVIWECFHTIVGRCAIVVGIAALFTGMKHLGDRYDVENVHGLRWAMAIWFLIGALIVIYLEYHERQRIGRQISGRGNWVLGNLEEDDSVDLLRSTRTTADKELQHSARMEVQLEPLNR
;
A
#
# COMPACT_ATOMS: atom_id res chain seq x y z
N MET A 1 70.10 19.85 -2.42
CA MET A 1 70.25 18.46 -1.89
C MET A 1 68.98 17.89 -1.27
N LEU A 2 68.10 18.67 -0.62
CA LEU A 2 66.85 18.13 -0.02
C LEU A 2 65.82 17.56 -1.02
N ARG A 3 65.86 17.92 -2.31
CA ARG A 3 64.89 17.41 -3.31
C ARG A 3 65.14 15.95 -3.74
N ARG A 4 66.32 15.39 -3.46
CA ARG A 4 66.65 13.99 -3.79
C ARG A 4 66.17 12.99 -2.73
N SER A 5 65.89 13.43 -1.49
CA SER A 5 65.50 12.51 -0.41
C SER A 5 64.02 12.12 -0.43
N LEU A 6 63.12 12.94 -0.99
CA LEU A 6 61.69 12.61 -1.04
C LEU A 6 61.33 11.56 -2.12
N ILE A 7 62.08 11.49 -3.22
CA ILE A 7 61.80 10.56 -4.32
C ILE A 7 62.12 9.11 -3.91
N ILE A 8 63.09 8.91 -3.02
CA ILE A 8 63.47 7.58 -2.55
C ILE A 8 62.38 6.97 -1.63
N ILE A 9 61.69 7.79 -0.83
CA ILE A 9 60.62 7.30 0.06
C ILE A 9 59.35 6.91 -0.74
N LEU A 10 59.07 7.61 -1.85
CA LEU A 10 57.92 7.28 -2.70
C LEU A 10 58.16 6.00 -3.53
N HIS A 11 59.40 5.67 -3.88
CA HIS A 11 59.70 4.41 -4.57
C HIS A 11 59.71 3.18 -3.65
N LEU A 12 59.94 3.34 -2.33
CA LEU A 12 59.85 2.22 -1.39
C LEU A 12 58.41 1.87 -0.99
N SER A 13 57.44 2.74 -1.21
CA SER A 13 56.02 2.49 -0.85
C SER A 13 55.18 1.89 -1.99
N LEU A 14 55.73 1.80 -3.21
CA LEU A 14 55.05 1.21 -4.38
C LEU A 14 55.47 -0.24 -4.69
N LEU A 15 56.36 -0.84 -3.90
CA LEU A 15 56.82 -2.24 -4.11
C LEU A 15 56.23 -3.23 -3.11
N SER A 16 55.21 -2.84 -2.36
CA SER A 16 54.53 -3.71 -1.39
C SER A 16 53.04 -3.84 -1.69
N PHE A 17 52.68 -4.22 -2.92
CA PHE A 17 51.39 -4.86 -3.23
C PHE A 17 51.57 -5.85 -4.38
N GLY A 18 51.37 -7.14 -4.09
CA GLY A 18 51.39 -8.22 -5.08
C GLY A 18 52.53 -9.23 -4.92
N TYR A 19 52.80 -9.71 -3.70
CA TYR A 19 53.41 -11.04 -3.57
C TYR A 19 52.36 -12.05 -4.05
N ALA A 20 52.44 -12.43 -5.33
CA ALA A 20 51.77 -13.62 -5.82
C ALA A 20 52.56 -14.81 -5.24
N ASP A 21 51.92 -15.64 -4.42
CA ASP A 21 52.54 -16.88 -3.97
C ASP A 21 53.00 -17.70 -5.19
N PRO A 22 54.21 -18.29 -5.15
CA PRO A 22 54.72 -19.09 -6.26
C PRO A 22 53.78 -20.28 -6.52
N ALA A 23 53.48 -20.53 -7.80
CA ALA A 23 52.64 -21.65 -8.21
C ALA A 23 53.15 -22.96 -7.59
N PRO A 24 52.31 -23.74 -6.89
CA PRO A 24 52.74 -24.99 -6.28
C PRO A 24 53.27 -25.96 -7.36
N ASN A 25 54.38 -26.64 -7.08
CA ASN A 25 54.88 -27.72 -7.92
C ASN A 25 53.86 -28.88 -7.90
N CYS A 26 52.96 -28.90 -8.88
CA CYS A 26 51.93 -29.93 -9.00
C CYS A 26 52.50 -31.23 -9.58
N THR A 27 52.19 -32.34 -8.91
CA THR A 27 52.53 -33.69 -9.38
C THR A 27 51.51 -34.20 -10.41
N ARG A 28 51.81 -35.33 -11.08
CA ARG A 28 50.90 -36.00 -12.02
C ARG A 28 50.77 -37.49 -11.68
N LEU A 29 50.37 -37.78 -10.45
CA LEU A 29 50.33 -39.14 -9.89
C LEU A 29 48.92 -39.72 -9.88
N SER A 30 47.87 -38.90 -9.87
CA SER A 30 46.50 -39.40 -9.80
C SER A 30 46.08 -40.10 -11.11
N SER A 31 45.34 -41.20 -10.99
CA SER A 31 44.85 -41.98 -12.13
C SER A 31 43.87 -41.23 -13.05
N VAL A 32 43.30 -40.13 -12.56
CA VAL A 32 42.34 -39.29 -13.29
C VAL A 32 43.03 -38.20 -14.12
N VAL A 33 44.35 -38.04 -14.03
CA VAL A 33 45.06 -37.03 -14.83
C VAL A 33 44.95 -37.34 -16.32
N ASN A 34 44.71 -36.31 -17.12
CA ASN A 34 44.37 -36.36 -18.55
C ASN A 34 43.01 -36.99 -18.89
N SER A 35 42.19 -37.33 -17.90
CA SER A 35 40.79 -37.66 -18.17
C SER A 35 40.05 -36.42 -18.68
N GLU A 36 39.14 -36.65 -19.61
CA GLU A 36 38.30 -35.64 -20.24
C GLU A 36 36.84 -36.10 -20.16
N SER A 37 35.96 -35.18 -19.79
CA SER A 37 34.59 -35.48 -19.44
C SER A 37 33.70 -34.27 -19.67
N GLU A 38 32.48 -34.48 -20.13
CA GLU A 38 31.47 -33.44 -20.31
C GLU A 38 30.63 -33.28 -19.04
N PHE A 39 30.26 -32.04 -18.72
CA PHE A 39 29.32 -31.77 -17.62
C PHE A 39 27.93 -32.31 -17.95
N GLU A 40 27.32 -32.99 -16.98
CA GLU A 40 25.88 -33.24 -16.98
C GLU A 40 25.16 -31.98 -16.55
N MET A 41 24.31 -31.43 -17.43
CA MET A 41 23.52 -30.25 -17.12
C MET A 41 22.40 -30.60 -16.14
N VAL A 42 22.41 -29.97 -14.97
CA VAL A 42 21.36 -30.11 -13.97
C VAL A 42 20.45 -28.86 -13.94
N GLN A 43 21.02 -27.67 -13.81
CA GLN A 43 20.34 -26.36 -13.85
C GLN A 43 21.24 -25.28 -14.47
N HIS A 44 20.75 -24.04 -14.53
CA HIS A 44 21.49 -22.85 -14.97
C HIS A 44 22.11 -22.98 -16.35
N GLN A 45 21.52 -23.83 -17.20
CA GLN A 45 22.02 -24.15 -18.54
C GLN A 45 23.51 -24.49 -18.57
N LEU A 46 24.04 -25.13 -17.51
CA LEU A 46 25.46 -25.43 -17.41
C LEU A 46 25.91 -26.44 -18.47
N ARG A 47 26.91 -26.07 -19.27
CA ARG A 47 27.57 -26.95 -20.26
C ARG A 47 29.06 -26.70 -20.28
N GLY A 48 29.81 -27.70 -20.76
CA GLY A 48 31.22 -27.58 -21.05
C GLY A 48 31.94 -28.91 -20.88
N SER A 49 33.23 -28.88 -21.18
CA SER A 49 34.12 -30.01 -21.01
C SER A 49 35.16 -29.72 -19.93
N LEU A 50 35.47 -30.75 -19.16
CA LEU A 50 36.46 -30.73 -18.09
C LEU A 50 37.61 -31.66 -18.43
N LYS A 51 38.83 -31.15 -18.31
CA LYS A 51 40.07 -31.91 -18.52
C LYS A 51 41.02 -31.75 -17.35
N ILE A 52 41.33 -32.84 -16.65
CA ILE A 52 42.27 -32.81 -15.52
C ILE A 52 43.70 -32.73 -16.07
N ARG A 53 44.48 -31.73 -15.66
CA ARG A 53 45.83 -31.48 -16.19
C ARG A 53 46.93 -32.10 -15.34
N ASP A 54 46.77 -32.02 -14.02
CA ASP A 54 47.70 -32.48 -13.01
C ASP A 54 46.98 -32.61 -11.66
N ASP A 55 47.72 -32.90 -10.59
CA ASP A 55 47.15 -33.18 -9.27
C ASP A 55 46.62 -31.92 -8.54
N CYS A 56 46.83 -30.72 -9.08
CA CYS A 56 46.27 -29.50 -8.48
C CYS A 56 45.52 -28.59 -9.45
N SER A 57 45.31 -28.99 -10.72
CA SER A 57 44.59 -28.16 -11.68
C SER A 57 43.81 -28.94 -12.72
N PHE A 58 42.71 -28.32 -13.16
CA PHE A 58 41.90 -28.80 -14.26
C PHE A 58 41.54 -27.64 -15.19
N ARG A 59 41.33 -27.96 -16.46
CA ARG A 59 40.88 -27.03 -17.49
C ARG A 59 39.41 -27.23 -17.73
N VAL A 60 38.67 -26.12 -17.81
CA VAL A 60 37.29 -26.10 -18.28
C VAL A 60 37.27 -25.43 -19.64
N SER A 61 36.60 -26.05 -20.61
CA SER A 61 36.48 -25.55 -21.98
C SER A 61 35.02 -25.53 -22.41
N GLN A 62 34.69 -24.64 -23.34
CA GLN A 62 33.31 -24.43 -23.83
C GLN A 62 32.29 -24.22 -22.71
N PHE A 63 32.69 -23.52 -21.65
CA PHE A 63 31.88 -23.33 -20.47
C PHE A 63 30.77 -22.31 -20.70
N ASP A 64 29.53 -22.78 -20.59
CA ASP A 64 28.31 -21.99 -20.60
C ASP A 64 27.63 -22.13 -19.24
N MET A 65 27.20 -21.02 -18.63
CA MET A 65 26.49 -21.05 -17.35
C MET A 65 25.76 -19.72 -17.10
N LEU A 66 24.52 -19.80 -16.62
CA LEU A 66 23.78 -18.65 -16.08
C LEU A 66 24.29 -18.30 -14.66
N PRO A 67 24.22 -17.02 -14.25
CA PRO A 67 24.71 -16.62 -12.94
C PRO A 67 23.91 -17.27 -11.81
N GLY A 68 24.57 -17.54 -10.69
CA GLY A 68 23.95 -17.92 -9.43
C GLY A 68 24.33 -16.95 -8.29
N SER A 69 23.90 -17.27 -7.06
CA SER A 69 24.10 -16.41 -5.88
C SER A 69 25.47 -16.58 -5.22
N ASP A 70 25.85 -17.81 -4.89
CA ASP A 70 27.08 -18.16 -4.17
C ASP A 70 27.66 -19.46 -4.76
N VAL A 71 28.17 -19.35 -5.99
CA VAL A 71 28.51 -20.49 -6.84
C VAL A 71 29.99 -20.85 -6.71
N HIS A 72 30.24 -22.12 -6.39
CA HIS A 72 31.58 -22.65 -6.16
C HIS A 72 31.81 -23.98 -6.88
N TRP A 73 33.09 -24.27 -7.12
CA TRP A 73 33.53 -25.62 -7.47
C TRP A 73 33.45 -26.52 -6.23
N TRP A 74 32.75 -27.64 -6.37
CA TRP A 74 32.34 -28.48 -5.25
C TRP A 74 32.72 -29.94 -5.45
N GLY A 75 33.35 -30.54 -4.45
CA GLY A 75 33.79 -31.92 -4.47
C GLY A 75 32.90 -32.78 -3.59
N ALA A 76 32.43 -33.90 -4.14
CA ALA A 76 31.61 -34.88 -3.43
C ALA A 76 32.03 -36.32 -3.76
N GLN A 77 31.57 -37.26 -2.93
CA GLN A 77 31.87 -38.69 -3.08
C GLN A 77 30.94 -39.42 -4.05
N ALA A 78 29.75 -38.87 -4.29
CA ALA A 78 28.76 -39.37 -5.24
C ALA A 78 27.79 -38.22 -5.59
N SER A 79 26.95 -38.45 -6.61
CA SER A 79 25.98 -37.47 -7.12
C SER A 79 24.62 -37.53 -6.44
N ASP A 80 24.45 -38.39 -5.42
CA ASP A 80 23.25 -38.39 -4.59
C ASP A 80 23.20 -37.21 -3.61
N PHE A 81 22.00 -36.97 -3.09
CA PHE A 81 21.70 -35.83 -2.22
C PHE A 81 22.57 -35.76 -0.96
N ASP A 82 22.75 -36.87 -0.25
CA ASP A 82 23.50 -36.88 1.01
C ASP A 82 24.98 -36.58 0.75
N ASN A 83 25.56 -37.19 -0.28
CA ASN A 83 26.97 -36.98 -0.63
C ASN A 83 27.25 -35.59 -1.21
N LEU A 84 26.36 -35.04 -2.05
CA LEU A 84 26.52 -33.69 -2.57
C LEU A 84 26.39 -32.64 -1.46
N THR A 85 25.41 -32.79 -0.57
CA THR A 85 25.21 -31.85 0.55
C THR A 85 26.35 -31.91 1.57
N ALA A 86 26.98 -33.09 1.75
CA ALA A 86 28.16 -33.27 2.59
C ALA A 86 29.50 -32.94 1.89
N GLY A 87 29.46 -32.42 0.65
CA GLY A 87 30.66 -32.07 -0.10
C GLY A 87 31.39 -30.84 0.45
N PHE A 88 32.38 -30.37 -0.31
CA PHE A 88 33.26 -29.28 0.11
C PHE A 88 33.76 -28.44 -1.07
N ILE A 89 34.14 -27.20 -0.79
CA ILE A 89 34.74 -26.30 -1.79
C ILE A 89 36.09 -26.85 -2.21
N VAL A 90 36.32 -26.98 -3.52
CA VAL A 90 37.60 -27.49 -4.06
C VAL A 90 38.51 -26.40 -4.60
N SER A 91 37.98 -25.20 -4.90
CA SER A 91 38.73 -24.09 -5.48
C SER A 91 38.22 -22.73 -4.98
N ASN A 92 39.14 -21.76 -4.87
CA ASN A 92 38.81 -20.34 -4.67
C ASN A 92 38.41 -19.62 -5.96
N TYR A 93 38.43 -20.29 -7.10
CA TYR A 93 37.98 -19.71 -8.36
C TYR A 93 36.47 -19.43 -8.27
N GLY A 94 36.10 -18.15 -8.15
CA GLY A 94 34.70 -17.72 -8.08
C GLY A 94 34.03 -17.80 -9.44
N LEU A 95 32.82 -18.36 -9.48
CA LEU A 95 31.99 -18.42 -10.67
C LEU A 95 30.99 -17.26 -10.68
N ASN A 96 31.50 -16.06 -10.94
CA ASN A 96 30.73 -14.83 -10.84
C ASN A 96 30.21 -14.41 -12.23
N GLY A 97 28.90 -14.47 -12.42
CA GLY A 97 28.24 -13.96 -13.64
C GLY A 97 27.92 -15.02 -14.69
N THR A 98 27.58 -14.56 -15.90
CA THR A 98 27.26 -15.42 -17.05
C THR A 98 28.52 -15.80 -17.80
N TYR A 99 28.68 -17.09 -18.09
CA TYR A 99 29.78 -17.60 -18.92
C TYR A 99 29.27 -17.95 -20.30
N ASN A 100 29.99 -17.51 -21.34
CA ASN A 100 29.66 -17.74 -22.73
C ASN A 100 30.86 -18.38 -23.45
N ASN A 101 30.79 -19.69 -23.71
CA ASN A 101 31.80 -20.49 -24.39
C ASN A 101 33.22 -20.23 -23.85
N SER A 102 33.32 -20.09 -22.52
CA SER A 102 34.54 -19.64 -21.86
C SER A 102 35.52 -20.81 -21.66
N THR A 103 36.82 -20.50 -21.64
CA THR A 103 37.86 -21.48 -21.36
C THR A 103 38.83 -20.92 -20.34
N PHE A 104 39.04 -21.65 -19.25
CA PHE A 104 39.89 -21.23 -18.16
C PHE A 104 40.46 -22.43 -17.40
N ASP A 105 41.55 -22.20 -16.67
CA ASP A 105 42.17 -23.19 -15.81
C ASP A 105 41.81 -22.89 -14.35
N VAL A 106 41.44 -23.92 -13.59
CA VAL A 106 41.05 -23.85 -12.19
C VAL A 106 42.06 -24.60 -11.35
N HIS A 107 42.53 -23.95 -10.28
CA HIS A 107 43.46 -24.54 -9.32
C HIS A 107 42.72 -25.02 -8.08
N LEU A 108 43.05 -26.23 -7.64
CA LEU A 108 42.55 -26.81 -6.40
C LEU A 108 43.16 -26.09 -5.18
N LEU A 109 42.43 -26.10 -4.07
CA LEU A 109 42.95 -25.72 -2.76
C LEU A 109 44.09 -26.65 -2.34
N SER A 110 45.05 -26.13 -1.58
CA SER A 110 46.26 -26.87 -1.19
C SER A 110 46.00 -28.09 -0.30
N ASN A 111 44.85 -28.16 0.37
CA ASN A 111 44.42 -29.27 1.22
C ASN A 111 43.51 -30.29 0.49
N VAL A 112 43.24 -30.07 -0.79
CA VAL A 112 42.33 -30.90 -1.59
C VAL A 112 43.14 -31.76 -2.56
N SER A 113 42.74 -33.03 -2.71
CA SER A 113 43.34 -33.95 -3.68
C SER A 113 42.26 -34.69 -4.46
N TRP A 114 42.57 -35.14 -5.68
CA TRP A 114 41.66 -35.92 -6.51
C TRP A 114 41.23 -37.27 -5.90
N SER A 115 41.89 -37.74 -4.85
CA SER A 115 41.46 -38.94 -4.10
C SER A 115 40.20 -38.70 -3.27
N MET A 116 39.90 -37.45 -2.93
CA MET A 116 38.75 -37.04 -2.11
C MET A 116 37.50 -36.71 -2.95
N ILE A 117 37.65 -36.66 -4.27
CA ILE A 117 36.61 -36.19 -5.21
C ILE A 117 36.30 -37.32 -6.17
N ASN A 118 35.07 -37.80 -6.16
CA ASN A 118 34.53 -38.69 -7.19
C ASN A 118 33.60 -37.93 -8.14
N VAL A 119 32.90 -36.92 -7.61
CA VAL A 119 32.02 -36.03 -8.34
C VAL A 119 32.49 -34.60 -8.14
N LEU A 120 32.72 -33.91 -9.25
CA LEU A 120 33.05 -32.49 -9.26
C LEU A 120 31.84 -31.73 -9.82
N ALA A 121 31.20 -30.95 -8.96
CA ALA A 121 29.98 -30.20 -9.26
C ALA A 121 30.25 -28.69 -9.28
N VAL A 122 29.39 -27.97 -9.98
CA VAL A 122 29.21 -26.53 -9.81
C VAL A 122 28.00 -26.31 -8.93
N TRP A 123 28.23 -25.74 -7.75
CA TRP A 123 27.28 -25.79 -6.65
C TRP A 123 26.97 -24.39 -6.12
N ASP A 124 25.69 -24.07 -6.00
CA ASP A 124 25.25 -22.87 -5.28
C ASP A 124 25.05 -23.19 -3.80
N ARG A 125 25.86 -22.58 -2.95
CA ARG A 125 25.80 -22.82 -1.50
C ARG A 125 24.57 -22.23 -0.84
N ALA A 126 24.03 -21.15 -1.38
CA ALA A 126 22.88 -20.47 -0.79
C ALA A 126 21.63 -21.34 -0.83
N THR A 127 21.40 -22.05 -1.94
CA THR A 127 20.24 -22.93 -2.14
C THR A 127 20.58 -24.42 -2.15
N ALA A 128 21.84 -24.76 -1.87
CA ALA A 128 22.39 -26.13 -1.95
C ALA A 128 22.02 -26.80 -3.28
N SER A 129 22.17 -26.06 -4.38
CA SER A 129 21.74 -26.46 -5.72
C SER A 129 22.92 -26.96 -6.53
N ASP A 130 22.72 -28.06 -7.26
CA ASP A 130 23.65 -28.53 -8.27
C ASP A 130 23.29 -27.95 -9.64
N PHE A 131 24.18 -27.14 -10.21
CA PHE A 131 24.00 -26.61 -11.55
C PHE A 131 24.43 -27.64 -12.60
N GLY A 132 25.35 -28.53 -12.24
CA GLY A 132 25.82 -29.59 -13.08
C GLY A 132 27.14 -30.13 -12.60
N HIS A 133 27.40 -31.39 -12.95
CA HIS A 133 28.53 -32.11 -12.38
C HIS A 133 29.17 -33.07 -13.38
N VAL A 134 30.35 -33.53 -13.00
CA VAL A 134 31.12 -34.56 -13.68
C VAL A 134 31.43 -35.67 -12.69
N VAL A 135 31.18 -36.91 -13.10
CA VAL A 135 31.62 -38.11 -12.38
C VAL A 135 32.98 -38.56 -12.92
N LEU A 136 34.04 -38.43 -12.10
CA LEU A 136 35.43 -38.68 -12.49
C LEU A 136 35.79 -40.17 -12.52
N ARG A 137 35.19 -40.97 -11.64
CA ARG A 137 35.41 -42.43 -11.55
C ARG A 137 34.15 -43.16 -12.00
N LYS A 138 34.09 -43.51 -13.28
CA LYS A 138 33.05 -44.41 -13.79
C LYS A 138 33.56 -45.85 -13.66
N ASP A 139 33.04 -46.61 -12.70
CA ASP A 139 33.23 -48.07 -12.67
C ASP A 139 32.47 -48.77 -13.83
N ALA A 140 31.74 -48.01 -14.65
CA ALA A 140 30.93 -48.45 -15.77
C ALA A 140 31.52 -48.04 -17.13
N PRO A 141 31.23 -48.76 -18.23
CA PRO A 141 31.68 -48.41 -19.58
C PRO A 141 31.31 -46.97 -19.93
N ALA A 142 32.09 -46.35 -20.82
CA ALA A 142 31.90 -44.98 -21.28
C ALA A 142 30.42 -44.70 -21.58
N SER A 143 29.79 -43.87 -20.74
CA SER A 143 28.42 -43.44 -20.97
C SER A 143 28.35 -42.76 -22.34
N PRO A 144 27.24 -42.88 -23.09
CA PRO A 144 27.03 -42.07 -24.27
C PRO A 144 27.23 -40.58 -23.92
N PRO A 145 27.66 -39.75 -24.89
CA PRO A 145 27.77 -38.32 -24.68
C PRO A 145 26.42 -37.75 -24.19
N PRO A 146 26.42 -36.69 -23.36
CA PRO A 146 25.18 -36.10 -22.88
C PRO A 146 24.22 -35.80 -24.04
N PRO A 147 22.90 -36.01 -23.86
CA PRO A 147 21.93 -35.93 -24.94
C PRO A 147 21.78 -34.52 -25.55
N THR A 148 22.40 -33.51 -24.96
CA THR A 148 22.41 -32.12 -25.42
C THR A 148 23.59 -31.73 -26.30
N VAL A 149 24.56 -32.64 -26.52
CA VAL A 149 25.74 -32.39 -27.35
C VAL A 149 25.41 -32.59 -28.83
N PHE A 150 25.78 -31.59 -29.66
CA PHE A 150 25.68 -31.64 -31.12
C PHE A 150 26.92 -31.02 -31.76
N GLU A 151 27.22 -31.45 -32.99
CA GLU A 151 28.30 -30.92 -33.82
C GLU A 151 28.03 -29.49 -34.31
N ASN A 152 26.77 -29.19 -34.65
CA ASN A 152 26.39 -27.95 -35.31
C ASN A 152 25.27 -27.21 -34.55
N CYS A 153 25.30 -25.88 -34.60
CA CYS A 153 24.28 -25.02 -34.04
C CYS A 153 24.14 -23.70 -34.82
N LYS A 154 22.89 -23.30 -35.06
CA LYS A 154 22.51 -22.06 -35.75
C LYS A 154 21.50 -21.29 -34.90
N VAL A 155 21.69 -19.98 -34.78
CA VAL A 155 20.72 -19.10 -34.11
C VAL A 155 19.61 -18.72 -35.11
N LEU A 156 18.37 -19.12 -34.83
CA LEU A 156 17.21 -18.81 -35.68
C LEU A 156 16.58 -17.48 -35.30
N SER A 157 16.48 -17.22 -33.99
CA SER A 157 16.05 -15.95 -33.39
C SER A 157 16.73 -15.74 -32.04
N LYS A 158 16.47 -14.61 -31.38
CA LYS A 158 17.00 -14.33 -30.04
C LYS A 158 16.72 -15.47 -29.04
N ASN A 159 15.55 -16.11 -29.16
CA ASN A 159 15.06 -17.12 -28.22
C ASN A 159 14.94 -18.52 -28.84
N PHE A 160 15.42 -18.75 -30.06
CA PHE A 160 15.30 -20.04 -30.74
C PHE A 160 16.59 -20.42 -31.45
N ARG A 161 17.13 -21.58 -31.13
CA ARG A 161 18.35 -22.17 -31.69
C ARG A 161 18.04 -23.54 -32.28
N LEU A 162 18.68 -23.82 -33.40
CA LEU A 162 18.67 -25.11 -34.08
C LEU A 162 20.02 -25.79 -33.86
N ARG A 163 20.01 -27.04 -33.42
CA ARG A 163 21.20 -27.90 -33.30
C ARG A 163 21.03 -29.12 -34.18
N TRP A 164 22.11 -29.63 -34.76
CA TRP A 164 22.03 -30.90 -35.50
C TRP A 164 23.35 -31.67 -35.51
N SER A 165 23.24 -32.97 -35.74
CA SER A 165 24.36 -33.87 -35.99
C SER A 165 23.98 -34.83 -37.12
N LEU A 166 24.88 -34.96 -38.09
CA LEU A 166 24.63 -35.68 -39.33
C LEU A 166 25.45 -36.96 -39.34
N ASN A 167 24.77 -38.12 -39.33
CA ASN A 167 25.41 -39.40 -39.57
C ASN A 167 24.92 -39.99 -40.89
N VAL A 168 25.65 -39.69 -41.97
CA VAL A 168 25.32 -40.16 -43.33
C VAL A 168 25.38 -41.69 -43.43
N SER A 169 26.29 -42.34 -42.67
CA SER A 169 26.46 -43.80 -42.73
C SER A 169 25.26 -44.58 -42.19
N GLU A 170 24.53 -43.98 -41.25
CA GLU A 170 23.34 -44.56 -40.62
C GLU A 170 22.03 -44.00 -41.21
N ASP A 171 22.09 -43.16 -42.26
CA ASP A 171 20.95 -42.44 -42.82
C ASP A 171 20.17 -41.69 -41.72
N SER A 172 20.92 -41.04 -40.82
CA SER A 172 20.39 -40.43 -39.59
C SER A 172 20.75 -38.95 -39.52
N LEU A 173 19.73 -38.12 -39.37
CA LEU A 173 19.84 -36.71 -39.03
C LEU A 173 19.18 -36.48 -37.68
N GLU A 174 19.98 -36.03 -36.71
CA GLU A 174 19.46 -35.68 -35.41
C GLU A 174 19.38 -34.17 -35.27
N ILE A 175 18.23 -33.69 -34.82
CA ILE A 175 17.91 -32.27 -34.69
C ILE A 175 17.54 -31.99 -33.23
N GLY A 176 18.14 -30.95 -32.67
CA GLY A 176 17.80 -30.37 -31.38
C GLY A 176 17.16 -29.01 -31.56
N LEU A 177 15.90 -28.87 -31.13
CA LEU A 177 15.21 -27.59 -31.04
C LEU A 177 15.38 -27.06 -29.61
N GLU A 178 16.00 -25.89 -29.48
CA GLU A 178 16.32 -25.27 -28.20
C GLU A 178 15.73 -23.85 -28.18
N ALA A 179 14.70 -23.60 -27.34
CA ALA A 179 14.06 -22.30 -27.27
C ALA A 179 13.73 -21.84 -25.84
N ALA A 180 13.95 -20.55 -25.56
CA ALA A 180 13.48 -19.88 -24.35
C ALA A 180 11.99 -19.53 -24.53
N THR A 181 11.11 -20.44 -24.14
CA THR A 181 9.67 -20.39 -24.41
C THR A 181 8.88 -21.16 -23.35
N GLY A 182 7.62 -20.76 -23.12
CA GLY A 182 6.74 -21.40 -22.14
C GLY A 182 6.32 -22.83 -22.54
N ILE A 183 5.90 -23.64 -21.55
CA ILE A 183 5.53 -25.05 -21.74
C ILE A 183 4.35 -25.26 -22.71
N THR A 184 3.48 -24.26 -22.86
CA THR A 184 2.32 -24.30 -23.77
C THR A 184 2.65 -23.91 -25.21
N ASN A 185 3.93 -23.71 -25.53
CA ASN A 185 4.36 -23.30 -26.85
C ASN A 185 5.00 -24.48 -27.61
N TYR A 186 4.78 -24.51 -28.93
CA TYR A 186 5.44 -25.43 -29.83
C TYR A 186 6.70 -24.81 -30.43
N MET A 187 7.63 -25.68 -30.81
CA MET A 187 8.79 -25.39 -31.65
C MET A 187 8.63 -26.15 -32.96
N ALA A 188 8.41 -25.43 -34.06
CA ALA A 188 8.34 -26.04 -35.37
C ALA A 188 9.61 -25.77 -36.16
N PHE A 189 10.11 -26.80 -36.82
CA PHE A 189 11.22 -26.71 -37.77
C PHE A 189 11.02 -27.71 -38.90
N GLY A 190 11.29 -27.29 -40.12
CA GLY A 190 11.34 -28.23 -41.23
C GLY A 190 11.70 -27.60 -42.56
N TRP A 191 11.40 -28.32 -43.63
CA TRP A 191 11.89 -28.05 -44.97
C TRP A 191 10.76 -27.51 -45.84
N ALA A 192 11.03 -26.36 -46.46
CA ALA A 192 10.14 -25.82 -47.48
C ALA A 192 10.30 -26.60 -48.78
N ASN A 193 9.26 -26.59 -49.60
CA ASN A 193 9.34 -27.10 -50.97
C ASN A 193 10.45 -26.36 -51.74
N SER A 194 11.33 -27.11 -52.40
CA SER A 194 12.46 -26.56 -53.17
C SER A 194 12.05 -25.58 -54.28
N SER A 195 10.83 -25.72 -54.79
CA SER A 195 10.24 -24.85 -55.83
C SER A 195 9.51 -23.62 -55.28
N ALA A 196 9.37 -23.49 -53.96
CA ALA A 196 8.62 -22.39 -53.35
C ALA A 196 9.35 -21.04 -53.47
N GLN A 197 8.56 -19.99 -53.76
CA GLN A 197 9.01 -18.60 -53.68
C GLN A 197 9.17 -18.18 -52.22
N ASP A 198 10.04 -17.20 -51.96
CA ASP A 198 10.35 -16.75 -50.59
C ASP A 198 9.13 -16.14 -49.86
N SER A 199 8.10 -15.71 -50.61
CA SER A 199 6.82 -15.25 -50.04
C SER A 199 5.91 -16.37 -49.53
N ASP A 200 6.10 -17.61 -50.02
CA ASP A 200 5.15 -18.71 -49.82
C ASP A 200 5.84 -20.02 -49.44
N LEU A 201 6.75 -19.95 -48.46
CA LEU A 201 7.56 -21.09 -48.04
C LEU A 201 6.80 -22.10 -47.16
N MET A 202 5.64 -21.73 -46.61
CA MET A 202 4.86 -22.65 -45.77
C MET A 202 4.06 -23.66 -46.58
N ILE A 203 3.48 -23.28 -47.71
CA ILE A 203 2.64 -24.20 -48.49
C ILE A 203 3.50 -25.31 -49.09
N GLY A 204 3.13 -26.55 -48.82
CA GLY A 204 3.86 -27.74 -49.22
C GLY A 204 5.15 -27.93 -48.43
N ALA A 205 5.30 -27.30 -47.27
CA ALA A 205 6.40 -27.58 -46.36
C ALA A 205 6.09 -28.78 -45.46
N ASP A 206 7.17 -29.49 -45.14
CA ASP A 206 7.24 -30.64 -44.24
C ASP A 206 7.93 -30.16 -42.96
N VAL A 207 7.19 -30.13 -41.86
CA VAL A 207 7.61 -29.53 -40.61
C VAL A 207 7.38 -30.46 -39.44
N VAL A 208 8.40 -30.56 -38.59
CA VAL A 208 8.29 -31.26 -37.32
C VAL A 208 7.86 -30.26 -36.26
N VAL A 209 6.79 -30.58 -35.53
CA VAL A 209 6.29 -29.82 -34.40
C VAL A 209 6.69 -30.55 -33.12
N ALA A 210 7.51 -29.91 -32.30
CA ALA A 210 7.95 -30.41 -31.02
C ALA A 210 7.47 -29.53 -29.87
N GLY A 211 7.29 -30.12 -28.69
CA GLY A 211 6.89 -29.39 -27.50
C GLY A 211 6.75 -30.30 -26.30
N PHE A 212 6.04 -29.82 -25.28
CA PHE A 212 5.73 -30.56 -24.07
C PHE A 212 4.23 -30.71 -23.90
N LYS A 213 3.83 -31.89 -23.45
CA LYS A 213 2.46 -32.18 -23.03
C LYS A 213 2.20 -31.57 -21.66
N GLU A 214 0.93 -31.54 -21.25
CA GLU A 214 0.51 -31.00 -19.95
C GLU A 214 1.08 -31.78 -18.76
N ASP A 215 1.49 -33.04 -18.97
CA ASP A 215 2.15 -33.90 -17.98
C ASP A 215 3.67 -33.70 -17.90
N GLY A 216 4.24 -32.79 -18.69
CA GLY A 216 5.68 -32.53 -18.75
C GLY A 216 6.47 -33.52 -19.62
N MET A 217 5.80 -34.40 -20.36
CA MET A 217 6.48 -35.29 -21.31
C MET A 217 6.71 -34.59 -22.66
N PRO A 218 7.92 -34.70 -23.26
CA PRO A 218 8.16 -34.16 -24.59
C PRO A 218 7.40 -34.96 -25.66
N PHE A 219 7.05 -34.29 -26.76
CA PHE A 219 6.49 -34.93 -27.95
C PHE A 219 7.08 -34.32 -29.22
N VAL A 220 7.03 -35.09 -30.30
CA VAL A 220 7.53 -34.74 -31.63
C VAL A 220 6.59 -35.38 -32.64
N ASP A 221 5.98 -34.57 -33.49
CA ASP A 221 5.05 -35.03 -34.52
C ASP A 221 5.39 -34.37 -35.85
N ASP A 222 5.27 -35.16 -36.93
CA ASP A 222 5.49 -34.69 -38.30
C ASP A 222 4.22 -34.08 -38.88
N PHE A 223 4.36 -32.95 -39.57
CA PHE A 223 3.26 -32.15 -40.11
C PHE A 223 3.54 -31.70 -41.54
N PHE A 224 2.54 -31.88 -42.40
CA PHE A 224 2.51 -31.31 -43.73
C PHE A 224 1.53 -30.13 -43.82
N ILE A 225 1.99 -29.03 -44.43
CA ILE A 225 1.23 -27.79 -44.56
C ILE A 225 0.60 -27.68 -45.94
N THR A 226 -0.73 -27.75 -46.02
CA THR A 226 -1.48 -27.56 -47.27
C THR A 226 -2.09 -26.17 -47.43
N LYS A 227 -2.32 -25.45 -46.33
CA LYS A 227 -2.99 -24.14 -46.32
C LYS A 227 -2.55 -23.31 -45.09
N TYR A 228 -2.59 -21.99 -45.22
CA TYR A 228 -2.43 -21.03 -44.12
C TYR A 228 -3.65 -21.01 -43.18
N SER A 229 -4.00 -22.16 -42.63
CA SER A 229 -5.08 -22.31 -41.64
C SER A 229 -4.73 -23.41 -40.66
N GLU A 230 -5.32 -23.36 -39.46
CA GLU A 230 -5.28 -24.48 -38.52
C GLU A 230 -5.84 -25.76 -39.17
N CYS A 231 -5.45 -26.92 -38.62
CA CYS A 231 -5.89 -28.19 -39.15
C CYS A 231 -7.40 -28.34 -39.08
N VAL A 232 -8.04 -28.50 -40.25
CA VAL A 232 -9.48 -28.74 -40.36
C VAL A 232 -9.76 -29.92 -41.28
N ARG A 233 -10.75 -30.72 -40.90
CA ARG A 233 -11.35 -31.73 -41.77
C ARG A 233 -12.61 -31.15 -42.38
N ASN A 234 -12.60 -30.93 -43.68
CA ASN A 234 -13.77 -30.40 -44.39
C ASN A 234 -14.93 -31.41 -44.37
N SER A 235 -16.13 -30.96 -44.74
CA SER A 235 -17.32 -31.81 -44.89
C SER A 235 -17.08 -33.03 -45.78
N ASP A 236 -16.16 -32.92 -46.74
CA ASP A 236 -15.80 -33.98 -47.68
C ASP A 236 -14.81 -35.01 -47.09
N GLY A 237 -14.46 -34.88 -45.80
CA GLY A 237 -13.48 -35.72 -45.12
C GLY A 237 -12.01 -35.40 -45.42
N VAL A 238 -11.76 -34.46 -46.34
CA VAL A 238 -10.41 -34.02 -46.72
C VAL A 238 -9.81 -33.11 -45.65
N ALA A 239 -8.61 -33.47 -45.20
CA ALA A 239 -7.79 -32.65 -44.31
C ALA A 239 -7.16 -31.47 -45.07
N GLN A 240 -7.21 -30.27 -44.48
CA GLN A 240 -6.57 -29.06 -45.00
C GLN A 240 -6.02 -28.21 -43.84
N GLY A 241 -4.92 -27.51 -44.09
CA GLY A 241 -4.26 -26.65 -43.11
C GLY A 241 -2.89 -27.19 -42.70
N VAL A 242 -2.47 -26.84 -41.49
CA VAL A 242 -1.27 -27.35 -40.81
C VAL A 242 -1.66 -28.59 -40.01
N CYS A 243 -1.57 -29.78 -40.59
CA CYS A 243 -2.06 -31.02 -39.99
C CYS A 243 -0.92 -32.02 -39.79
N PRO A 244 -0.96 -32.86 -38.73
CA PRO A 244 0.00 -33.94 -38.61
C PRO A 244 -0.22 -34.94 -39.73
N ASP A 245 0.82 -35.64 -40.17
CA ASP A 245 0.73 -36.46 -41.38
C ASP A 245 -0.29 -37.60 -41.22
N SER A 246 -0.37 -38.15 -40.00
CA SER A 246 -1.38 -39.16 -39.61
C SER A 246 -2.84 -38.67 -39.78
N PHE A 247 -3.08 -37.36 -39.82
CA PHE A 247 -4.41 -36.79 -40.02
C PHE A 247 -4.85 -36.82 -41.48
N TYR A 248 -3.91 -36.82 -42.43
CA TYR A 248 -4.19 -36.87 -43.86
C TYR A 248 -4.54 -38.29 -44.36
N GLU A 249 -4.00 -39.34 -43.74
CA GLU A 249 -4.24 -40.72 -44.18
C GLU A 249 -5.62 -41.29 -43.77
N GLY A 250 -6.29 -40.67 -42.79
CA GLY A 250 -7.55 -41.17 -42.28
C GLY A 250 -7.41 -42.48 -41.46
N PRO A 251 -8.53 -43.14 -41.09
CA PRO A 251 -8.52 -44.30 -40.19
C PRO A 251 -7.77 -45.53 -40.74
N ASP A 252 -7.64 -45.62 -42.06
CA ASP A 252 -7.05 -46.76 -42.77
C ASP A 252 -5.55 -46.56 -43.07
N GLY A 253 -4.95 -45.44 -42.62
CA GLY A 253 -3.52 -45.16 -42.73
C GLY A 253 -2.67 -46.01 -41.80
N VAL A 254 -2.17 -47.14 -42.30
CA VAL A 254 -1.22 -48.03 -41.58
C VAL A 254 0.23 -47.72 -42.01
N GLY A 255 0.49 -46.50 -42.50
CA GLY A 255 1.81 -46.07 -42.95
C GLY A 255 2.74 -45.67 -41.79
N LEU A 256 4.05 -45.63 -42.04
CA LEU A 256 5.05 -45.03 -41.16
C LEU A 256 4.93 -43.49 -41.18
N VAL A 257 3.74 -42.98 -40.83
CA VAL A 257 3.33 -41.61 -41.15
C VAL A 257 4.09 -40.55 -40.32
N ASN A 258 4.62 -40.93 -39.16
CA ASN A 258 5.51 -40.07 -38.37
C ASN A 258 6.93 -40.66 -38.45
N ASN A 259 7.75 -40.10 -39.35
CA ASN A 259 9.14 -40.53 -39.55
C ASN A 259 10.11 -39.93 -38.51
N SER A 260 9.62 -39.01 -37.67
CA SER A 260 10.41 -38.26 -36.69
C SER A 260 10.34 -38.91 -35.32
N MET A 261 11.47 -39.44 -34.87
CA MET A 261 11.59 -40.20 -33.61
C MET A 261 12.09 -39.30 -32.49
N LEU A 262 11.30 -39.10 -31.44
CA LEU A 262 11.76 -38.46 -30.21
C LEU A 262 12.92 -39.27 -29.59
N VAL A 263 14.05 -38.62 -29.35
CA VAL A 263 15.24 -39.22 -28.70
C VAL A 263 15.33 -38.77 -27.25
N TYR A 264 15.17 -37.48 -27.00
CA TYR A 264 15.29 -36.88 -25.67
C TYR A 264 14.58 -35.53 -25.63
N GLY A 265 14.10 -35.12 -24.46
CA GLY A 265 13.61 -33.77 -24.26
C GLY A 265 13.67 -33.40 -22.79
N HIS A 266 13.98 -32.14 -22.51
CA HIS A 266 13.89 -31.57 -21.17
C HIS A 266 13.46 -30.10 -21.25
N ARG A 267 12.93 -29.59 -20.15
CA ARG A 267 12.76 -28.16 -19.92
C ARG A 267 13.46 -27.81 -18.62
N LYS A 268 14.41 -26.87 -18.69
CA LYS A 268 15.23 -26.41 -17.56
C LYS A 268 15.44 -24.92 -17.69
N ASP A 269 15.29 -24.19 -16.59
CA ASP A 269 15.50 -22.73 -16.52
C ASP A 269 14.65 -21.95 -17.54
N GLY A 270 13.44 -22.43 -17.86
CA GLY A 270 12.58 -21.82 -18.88
C GLY A 270 12.98 -22.11 -20.33
N VAL A 271 14.03 -22.90 -20.55
CA VAL A 271 14.52 -23.31 -21.86
C VAL A 271 13.99 -24.69 -22.18
N THR A 272 13.22 -24.77 -23.25
CA THR A 272 12.67 -26.00 -23.80
C THR A 272 13.65 -26.59 -24.80
N PHE A 273 14.04 -27.85 -24.61
CA PHE A 273 14.94 -28.57 -25.49
C PHE A 273 14.32 -29.91 -25.89
N VAL A 274 14.22 -30.15 -27.20
CA VAL A 274 13.75 -31.43 -27.75
C VAL A 274 14.70 -31.91 -28.84
N ARG A 275 15.22 -33.13 -28.67
CA ARG A 275 16.05 -33.85 -29.64
C ARG A 275 15.23 -34.95 -30.28
N TYR A 276 15.19 -34.93 -31.61
CA TYR A 276 14.57 -35.97 -32.40
C TYR A 276 15.48 -36.42 -33.54
N ARG A 277 15.23 -37.61 -34.05
CA ARG A 277 15.98 -38.24 -35.13
C ARG A 277 15.04 -38.47 -36.30
N ARG A 278 15.51 -38.13 -37.49
CA ARG A 278 14.81 -38.34 -38.76
C ARG A 278 15.73 -39.02 -39.78
N HIS A 279 15.15 -39.80 -40.68
CA HIS A 279 15.87 -40.41 -41.78
C HIS A 279 16.07 -39.43 -42.94
N LEU A 280 17.23 -39.47 -43.62
CA LEU A 280 17.53 -38.53 -44.72
C LEU A 280 16.78 -38.93 -46.01
N THR A 281 16.76 -40.22 -46.32
CA THR A 281 16.29 -40.74 -47.63
C THR A 281 15.08 -41.67 -47.56
N LYS A 282 14.81 -42.30 -46.40
CA LYS A 282 13.66 -43.18 -46.19
C LYS A 282 12.41 -42.39 -45.80
N VAL A 283 11.81 -41.72 -46.78
CA VAL A 283 10.64 -40.85 -46.60
C VAL A 283 9.50 -41.26 -47.52
N ASP A 284 8.25 -41.09 -47.07
CA ASP A 284 7.08 -41.33 -47.93
C ASP A 284 6.90 -40.13 -48.87
N GLY A 285 7.02 -40.36 -50.18
CA GLY A 285 7.08 -39.28 -51.19
C GLY A 285 5.81 -38.43 -51.34
N LYS A 286 4.80 -38.61 -50.49
CA LYS A 286 3.52 -37.89 -50.53
C LYS A 286 3.47 -36.65 -49.63
N TYR A 287 4.00 -36.76 -48.41
CA TYR A 287 3.97 -35.70 -47.40
C TYR A 287 5.37 -35.34 -46.88
N ASP A 288 6.36 -36.21 -47.12
CA ASP A 288 7.72 -35.99 -46.66
C ASP A 288 8.66 -35.52 -47.77
N HIS A 289 9.54 -34.57 -47.44
CA HIS A 289 10.65 -34.15 -48.30
C HIS A 289 11.93 -34.93 -48.00
N PRO A 290 12.62 -35.48 -49.02
CA PRO A 290 13.96 -36.04 -48.83
C PRO A 290 14.98 -34.95 -48.54
N VAL A 291 15.83 -35.19 -47.54
CA VAL A 291 16.84 -34.23 -47.10
C VAL A 291 18.15 -34.49 -47.83
N ASN A 292 18.46 -33.66 -48.82
CA ASN A 292 19.77 -33.70 -49.48
C ASN A 292 20.80 -32.97 -48.62
N HIS A 293 21.54 -33.73 -47.81
CA HIS A 293 22.48 -33.21 -46.82
C HIS A 293 23.54 -32.26 -47.36
N SER A 294 24.00 -32.41 -48.62
CA SER A 294 25.03 -31.56 -49.22
C SER A 294 24.49 -30.37 -50.01
N ALA A 295 23.17 -30.28 -50.22
CA ALA A 295 22.55 -29.20 -50.96
C ALA A 295 22.10 -28.06 -50.04
N ASN A 296 22.06 -26.85 -50.60
CA ASN A 296 21.47 -25.69 -49.95
C ASN A 296 19.94 -25.82 -50.01
N MET A 297 19.29 -26.11 -48.89
CA MET A 297 17.85 -26.29 -48.78
C MET A 297 17.21 -25.13 -48.02
N LYS A 298 16.00 -24.71 -48.42
CA LYS A 298 15.23 -23.71 -47.68
C LYS A 298 14.53 -24.39 -46.50
N VAL A 299 14.77 -23.88 -45.29
CA VAL A 299 14.13 -24.36 -44.06
C VAL A 299 13.29 -23.25 -43.45
N ILE A 300 12.19 -23.63 -42.82
CA ILE A 300 11.28 -22.74 -42.11
C ILE A 300 11.21 -23.14 -40.64
N TRP A 301 10.94 -22.17 -39.79
CA TRP A 301 10.76 -22.38 -38.36
C TRP A 301 9.70 -21.45 -37.81
N ALA A 302 9.05 -21.88 -36.72
CA ALA A 302 8.08 -21.06 -36.00
C ALA A 302 8.02 -21.42 -34.51
N LEU A 303 7.70 -20.42 -33.69
CA LEU A 303 7.30 -20.59 -32.28
C LEU A 303 5.89 -20.04 -32.10
N GLY A 304 5.01 -20.81 -31.47
CA GLY A 304 3.64 -20.39 -31.23
C GLY A 304 2.99 -21.17 -30.12
N ARG A 305 1.75 -20.84 -29.78
CA ARG A 305 0.97 -21.61 -28.79
C ARG A 305 0.51 -22.92 -29.39
N ILE A 306 0.50 -23.98 -28.59
CA ILE A 306 -0.07 -25.26 -28.99
C ILE A 306 -1.41 -25.48 -28.32
N LYS A 307 -2.39 -25.95 -29.08
CA LYS A 307 -3.68 -26.37 -28.56
C LYS A 307 -3.58 -27.82 -28.09
N PRO A 308 -3.87 -28.14 -26.82
CA PRO A 308 -3.89 -29.53 -26.35
C PRO A 308 -5.08 -30.30 -26.95
N PRO A 309 -5.02 -31.65 -26.92
CA PRO A 309 -6.13 -32.51 -27.34
C PRO A 309 -7.44 -32.19 -26.60
N ASP A 310 -8.56 -32.22 -27.33
CA ASP A 310 -9.91 -32.04 -26.79
C ASP A 310 -10.82 -33.22 -27.18
N SER A 311 -12.10 -33.19 -26.78
CA SER A 311 -13.05 -34.26 -27.11
C SER A 311 -13.32 -34.44 -28.61
N ILE A 312 -12.90 -33.47 -29.44
CA ILE A 312 -13.14 -33.43 -30.89
C ILE A 312 -11.85 -33.82 -31.64
N ASN A 313 -10.69 -33.36 -31.17
CA ASN A 313 -9.39 -33.56 -31.81
C ASN A 313 -8.39 -34.18 -30.82
N PRO A 314 -7.88 -35.40 -31.08
CA PRO A 314 -6.94 -36.08 -30.19
C PRO A 314 -5.48 -35.62 -30.36
N TYR A 315 -5.21 -34.68 -31.28
CA TYR A 315 -3.86 -34.23 -31.63
C TYR A 315 -3.54 -32.87 -31.00
N TYR A 316 -2.26 -32.66 -30.70
CA TYR A 316 -1.74 -31.33 -30.39
C TYR A 316 -1.64 -30.51 -31.67
N LEU A 317 -2.31 -29.35 -31.73
CA LEU A 317 -2.38 -28.55 -32.95
C LEU A 317 -1.69 -27.19 -32.77
N PRO A 318 -0.75 -26.80 -33.65
CA PRO A 318 -0.12 -25.49 -33.59
C PRO A 318 -1.13 -24.38 -33.91
N GLN A 319 -1.20 -23.36 -33.06
CA GLN A 319 -1.95 -22.13 -33.31
C GLN A 319 -1.10 -21.14 -34.12
N ASN A 320 -1.71 -20.03 -34.55
CA ASN A 320 -0.99 -18.97 -35.24
C ASN A 320 0.19 -18.42 -34.39
N HIS A 321 1.40 -18.46 -34.95
CA HIS A 321 2.65 -17.97 -34.34
C HIS A 321 2.74 -16.44 -34.22
N GLY A 322 1.81 -15.69 -34.82
CA GLY A 322 1.83 -14.23 -34.84
C GLY A 322 2.91 -13.65 -35.75
N ALA A 323 3.19 -12.36 -35.61
CA ALA A 323 3.99 -11.60 -36.58
C ALA A 323 5.52 -11.68 -36.41
N VAL A 324 6.03 -12.14 -35.26
CA VAL A 324 7.46 -12.02 -34.91
C VAL A 324 8.16 -13.38 -34.75
N ASN A 325 7.41 -14.45 -34.50
CA ASN A 325 7.96 -15.74 -34.08
C ASN A 325 8.09 -16.76 -35.21
N TYR A 326 8.50 -16.31 -36.40
CA TYR A 326 8.73 -17.20 -37.54
C TYR A 326 9.83 -16.67 -38.44
N GLY A 327 10.43 -17.56 -39.23
CA GLY A 327 11.44 -17.17 -40.20
C GLY A 327 11.81 -18.32 -41.12
N HIS A 328 12.70 -18.00 -42.07
CA HIS A 328 13.28 -18.98 -42.97
C HIS A 328 14.77 -18.68 -43.16
N LEU A 329 15.54 -19.71 -43.51
CA LEU A 329 16.92 -19.57 -43.95
C LEU A 329 17.27 -20.67 -44.95
N VAL A 330 18.44 -20.54 -45.58
CA VAL A 330 19.02 -21.60 -46.40
C VAL A 330 20.03 -22.35 -45.56
N LEU A 331 19.85 -23.66 -45.42
CA LEU A 331 20.69 -24.54 -44.61
C LEU A 331 21.35 -25.60 -45.49
N ASN A 332 22.67 -25.76 -45.33
CA ASN A 332 23.42 -26.92 -45.81
C ASN A 332 23.74 -27.80 -44.60
N VAL A 333 23.17 -29.01 -44.55
CA VAL A 333 23.25 -29.86 -43.36
C VAL A 333 24.67 -30.41 -43.14
N SER A 334 25.44 -30.59 -44.22
CA SER A 334 26.84 -31.03 -44.17
C SER A 334 27.84 -29.92 -43.81
N GLU A 335 27.42 -28.66 -43.82
CA GLU A 335 28.30 -27.55 -43.45
C GLU A 335 28.46 -27.50 -41.93
N HIS A 336 29.71 -27.45 -41.47
CA HIS A 336 29.99 -27.28 -40.04
C HIS A 336 29.80 -25.83 -39.61
N VAL A 337 28.78 -25.59 -38.78
CA VAL A 337 28.42 -24.25 -38.29
C VAL A 337 28.10 -24.33 -36.81
N ASN A 338 28.74 -23.50 -35.99
CA ASN A 338 28.40 -23.37 -34.57
C ASN A 338 28.37 -21.89 -34.15
N GLU A 339 27.19 -21.28 -34.27
CA GLU A 339 26.93 -19.87 -33.93
C GLU A 339 26.39 -19.67 -32.51
N CYS A 340 26.08 -20.75 -31.81
CA CYS A 340 25.44 -20.70 -30.51
C CYS A 340 26.49 -20.49 -29.42
N THR A 341 26.52 -19.28 -28.87
CA THR A 341 27.40 -18.92 -27.76
C THR A 341 26.57 -18.70 -26.49
N GLY A 342 27.06 -19.23 -25.37
CA GLY A 342 26.43 -19.00 -24.07
C GLY A 342 25.10 -19.72 -23.85
N PRO A 343 24.61 -19.70 -22.60
CA PRO A 343 23.28 -20.19 -22.27
C PRO A 343 22.18 -19.31 -22.89
N LEU A 344 20.98 -19.87 -23.04
CA LEU A 344 19.77 -19.08 -23.26
C LEU A 344 19.23 -18.62 -21.91
N ASP A 345 19.00 -17.31 -21.76
CA ASP A 345 18.40 -16.73 -20.57
C ASP A 345 16.92 -16.44 -20.83
N ALA A 346 16.04 -17.31 -20.33
CA ALA A 346 14.60 -17.12 -20.43
C ALA A 346 14.11 -16.06 -19.43
N GLU A 347 13.10 -15.28 -19.84
CA GLU A 347 12.46 -14.31 -18.94
C GLU A 347 11.70 -15.01 -17.81
N ASP A 348 11.02 -16.11 -18.13
CA ASP A 348 10.37 -16.99 -17.16
C ASP A 348 11.19 -18.26 -16.98
N LYS A 349 11.88 -18.36 -15.84
CA LYS A 349 12.74 -19.50 -15.49
C LYS A 349 12.02 -20.54 -14.63
N GLU A 350 10.83 -20.23 -14.15
CA GLU A 350 10.09 -21.13 -13.26
C GLU A 350 9.37 -22.16 -14.12
N ASP A 351 9.87 -23.38 -14.11
CA ASP A 351 9.27 -24.50 -14.83
C ASP A 351 8.14 -25.17 -14.05
N GLN A 352 7.97 -24.78 -12.78
CA GLN A 352 7.12 -25.43 -11.80
C GLN A 352 5.66 -25.03 -11.93
N GLY A 353 4.78 -25.91 -11.48
CA GLY A 353 3.38 -25.54 -11.29
C GLY A 353 3.25 -24.42 -10.26
N LEU A 354 2.59 -23.33 -10.63
CA LEU A 354 2.11 -22.32 -9.68
C LEU A 354 0.79 -22.81 -9.07
N ILE A 355 0.65 -22.64 -7.76
CA ILE A 355 -0.64 -22.76 -7.05
C ILE A 355 -0.91 -21.43 -6.38
N THR A 356 -2.00 -20.77 -6.75
CA THR A 356 -2.53 -19.64 -5.98
C THR A 356 -3.39 -20.20 -4.84
N ALA A 357 -3.12 -19.77 -3.62
CA ALA A 357 -3.88 -20.15 -2.44
C ALA A 357 -5.15 -19.30 -2.34
N ASP A 358 -6.30 -19.92 -2.58
CA ASP A 358 -7.58 -19.24 -2.43
C ASP A 358 -8.07 -19.25 -0.97
N ALA A 359 -8.75 -18.19 -0.57
CA ALA A 359 -9.36 -18.11 0.76
C ALA A 359 -10.33 -19.28 1.01
N ASN A 360 -10.23 -19.92 2.18
CA ASN A 360 -11.05 -21.06 2.60
C ASN A 360 -10.94 -22.35 1.76
N VAL A 361 -10.07 -22.42 0.75
CA VAL A 361 -9.79 -23.66 0.02
C VAL A 361 -8.57 -24.34 0.66
N PRO A 362 -8.73 -25.53 1.27
CA PRO A 362 -7.60 -26.20 1.90
C PRO A 362 -6.62 -26.75 0.85
N LEU A 363 -5.35 -26.38 1.01
CA LEU A 363 -4.24 -26.95 0.25
C LEU A 363 -3.86 -28.30 0.83
N VAL A 364 -4.03 -29.37 0.06
CA VAL A 364 -3.71 -30.72 0.51
C VAL A 364 -2.22 -30.96 0.35
N VAL A 365 -1.53 -31.19 1.46
CA VAL A 365 -0.08 -31.43 1.49
C VAL A 365 0.19 -32.91 1.72
N SER A 366 0.90 -33.56 0.80
CA SER A 366 1.30 -34.97 0.90
C SER A 366 2.80 -35.12 0.66
N SER A 367 3.38 -36.29 0.95
CA SER A 367 4.77 -36.62 0.57
C SER A 367 4.79 -37.78 -0.42
N ALA A 368 5.69 -37.72 -1.40
CA ALA A 368 5.92 -38.80 -2.36
C ALA A 368 7.34 -38.72 -2.93
N PRO A 369 7.84 -39.75 -3.64
CA PRO A 369 9.14 -39.68 -4.29
C PRO A 369 9.27 -38.48 -5.21
N ALA A 370 10.46 -37.87 -5.22
CA ALA A 370 10.76 -36.79 -6.16
C ALA A 370 10.97 -37.35 -7.57
N MET A 371 10.41 -36.66 -8.56
CA MET A 371 10.52 -37.00 -9.98
C MET A 371 11.15 -35.84 -10.76
N HIS A 372 10.67 -34.61 -10.53
CA HIS A 372 11.09 -33.38 -11.21
C HIS A 372 11.25 -32.24 -10.19
N TYR A 373 11.99 -32.49 -9.11
CA TYR A 373 12.18 -31.51 -8.04
C TYR A 373 12.88 -30.24 -8.56
N PRO A 374 12.37 -29.04 -8.21
CA PRO A 374 12.82 -27.76 -8.79
C PRO A 374 14.25 -27.33 -8.45
N ASN A 375 14.85 -27.90 -7.42
CA ASN A 375 16.20 -27.55 -6.97
C ASN A 375 17.01 -28.82 -6.67
N PRO A 376 17.47 -29.56 -7.68
CA PRO A 376 18.29 -30.74 -7.46
C PRO A 376 19.62 -30.38 -6.74
N PRO A 377 20.24 -31.31 -6.00
CA PRO A 377 19.76 -32.65 -5.71
C PRO A 377 18.58 -32.63 -4.72
N ASN A 378 17.78 -33.68 -4.75
CA ASN A 378 16.58 -33.82 -3.93
C ASN A 378 16.68 -35.00 -2.95
N PRO A 379 16.02 -34.91 -1.79
CA PRO A 379 15.84 -36.06 -0.91
C PRO A 379 14.97 -37.14 -1.58
N GLU A 380 14.92 -38.33 -0.97
CA GLU A 380 14.13 -39.46 -1.49
C GLU A 380 12.63 -39.15 -1.61
N LYS A 381 12.09 -38.34 -0.69
CA LYS A 381 10.69 -37.88 -0.70
C LYS A 381 10.63 -36.36 -0.64
N VAL A 382 9.67 -35.78 -1.34
CA VAL A 382 9.40 -34.35 -1.37
C VAL A 382 7.92 -34.08 -1.11
N LEU A 383 7.59 -32.84 -0.81
CA LEU A 383 6.25 -32.35 -0.57
C LEU A 383 5.53 -32.15 -1.91
N TYR A 384 4.29 -32.62 -1.94
CA TYR A 384 3.34 -32.37 -3.00
C TYR A 384 2.20 -31.53 -2.43
N ILE A 385 1.81 -30.47 -3.14
CA ILE A 385 0.65 -29.65 -2.79
C ILE A 385 -0.38 -29.80 -3.89
N ASN A 386 -1.60 -30.21 -3.54
CA ASN A 386 -2.67 -30.52 -4.50
C ASN A 386 -2.20 -31.45 -5.65
N LYS A 387 -1.41 -32.47 -5.32
CA LYS A 387 -0.81 -33.44 -6.25
C LYS A 387 0.24 -32.88 -7.23
N LYS A 388 0.67 -31.63 -7.08
CA LYS A 388 1.82 -31.08 -7.81
C LYS A 388 3.07 -31.23 -6.95
N GLU A 389 4.17 -31.65 -7.54
CA GLU A 389 5.47 -31.79 -6.88
C GLU A 389 6.07 -30.42 -6.59
N ALA A 390 6.37 -30.13 -5.32
CA ALA A 390 7.06 -28.93 -4.85
C ALA A 390 6.71 -27.63 -5.63
N PRO A 391 5.41 -27.29 -5.82
CA PRO A 391 5.00 -26.14 -6.62
C PRO A 391 5.40 -24.82 -5.98
N VAL A 392 5.52 -23.77 -6.77
CA VAL A 392 5.56 -22.41 -6.23
C VAL A 392 4.18 -22.09 -5.67
N LEU A 393 4.11 -21.70 -4.39
CA LEU A 393 2.85 -21.34 -3.75
C LEU A 393 2.71 -19.83 -3.72
N ARG A 394 1.69 -19.28 -4.39
CA ARG A 394 1.34 -17.86 -4.29
C ARG A 394 0.28 -17.65 -3.24
N VAL A 395 0.58 -16.81 -2.25
CA VAL A 395 -0.31 -16.48 -1.13
C VAL A 395 -0.50 -14.97 -1.03
N GLU A 396 -1.67 -14.53 -0.62
CA GLU A 396 -1.97 -13.11 -0.44
C GLU A 396 -1.84 -12.69 1.02
N ARG A 397 -1.18 -11.54 1.27
CA ARG A 397 -1.10 -10.96 2.63
C ARG A 397 -2.47 -10.62 3.18
N GLY A 398 -2.71 -10.97 4.43
CA GLY A 398 -3.97 -10.78 5.13
C GLY A 398 -5.01 -11.88 4.86
N VAL A 399 -4.80 -12.72 3.85
CA VAL A 399 -5.73 -13.81 3.51
C VAL A 399 -5.31 -15.10 4.23
N PRO A 400 -6.16 -15.68 5.10
CA PRO A 400 -5.84 -16.93 5.77
C PRO A 400 -5.82 -18.12 4.80
N VAL A 401 -4.66 -18.75 4.69
CA VAL A 401 -4.42 -19.97 3.92
C VAL A 401 -4.55 -21.19 4.84
N LYS A 402 -5.29 -22.20 4.40
CA LYS A 402 -5.46 -23.46 5.12
C LYS A 402 -4.66 -24.56 4.45
N PHE A 403 -3.84 -25.27 5.21
CA PHE A 403 -3.12 -26.47 4.79
C PHE A 403 -3.74 -27.69 5.48
N SER A 404 -4.09 -28.70 4.71
CA SER A 404 -4.49 -30.03 5.20
C SER A 404 -3.31 -30.97 5.03
N ILE A 405 -2.57 -31.21 6.10
CA ILE A 405 -1.30 -31.94 6.08
C ILE A 405 -1.55 -33.45 6.22
N GLN A 406 -1.14 -34.18 5.21
CA GLN A 406 -1.31 -35.62 5.00
C GLN A 406 0.01 -36.27 4.55
N ALA A 407 1.14 -35.71 4.97
CA ALA A 407 2.48 -36.05 4.48
C ALA A 407 3.20 -37.17 5.25
N GLY A 408 2.64 -37.66 6.36
CA GLY A 408 3.30 -38.61 7.26
C GLY A 408 3.61 -37.98 8.61
N HIS A 409 4.10 -38.80 9.55
CA HIS A 409 4.55 -38.33 10.87
C HIS A 409 6.02 -37.90 10.85
N ASP A 410 6.77 -38.38 9.85
CA ASP A 410 8.16 -38.03 9.51
C ASP A 410 8.25 -36.72 8.71
N VAL A 411 7.12 -36.07 8.40
CA VAL A 411 7.08 -34.86 7.58
C VAL A 411 6.22 -33.79 8.26
N ALA A 412 6.88 -32.86 8.96
CA ALA A 412 6.22 -31.75 9.65
C ALA A 412 6.35 -30.46 8.82
N LEU A 413 5.24 -29.98 8.26
CA LEU A 413 5.22 -28.79 7.42
C LEU A 413 5.50 -27.53 8.25
N TYR A 414 6.39 -26.68 7.76
CA TYR A 414 6.57 -25.34 8.29
C TYR A 414 6.98 -24.36 7.19
N ILE A 415 6.74 -23.07 7.46
CA ILE A 415 7.05 -21.97 6.55
C ILE A 415 8.17 -21.16 7.20
N THR A 416 9.26 -20.99 6.49
CA THR A 416 10.52 -20.45 7.00
C THR A 416 11.15 -19.44 6.05
N SER A 417 12.02 -18.58 6.58
CA SER A 417 12.90 -17.71 5.81
C SER A 417 14.10 -18.45 5.19
N ASP A 418 14.38 -19.68 5.61
CA ASP A 418 15.53 -20.46 5.12
C ASP A 418 15.18 -21.28 3.85
N PRO A 419 15.98 -21.18 2.77
CA PRO A 419 15.70 -21.84 1.49
C PRO A 419 15.90 -23.36 1.48
N LEU A 420 16.48 -23.95 2.54
CA LEU A 420 16.74 -25.38 2.63
C LEU A 420 15.73 -26.09 3.53
N GLY A 421 15.23 -25.43 4.57
CA GLY A 421 14.42 -26.08 5.59
C GLY A 421 15.23 -27.01 6.50
N GLY A 422 14.56 -28.01 7.09
CA GLY A 422 15.19 -29.01 7.95
C GLY A 422 15.78 -28.45 9.24
N ASN A 423 15.13 -27.44 9.84
CA ASN A 423 15.55 -26.75 11.05
C ASN A 423 16.96 -26.14 10.96
N ALA A 424 17.02 -24.85 10.59
CA ALA A 424 18.28 -24.13 10.34
C ALA A 424 19.21 -24.09 11.56
N THR A 425 18.68 -24.22 12.78
CA THR A 425 19.49 -24.24 14.01
C THR A 425 20.45 -25.42 14.07
N THR A 426 20.12 -26.54 13.42
CA THR A 426 21.02 -27.70 13.31
C THR A 426 22.26 -27.40 12.47
N ARG A 427 22.16 -26.42 11.57
CA ARG A 427 23.25 -25.91 10.71
C ARG A 427 23.93 -24.66 11.28
N ASN A 428 23.72 -24.33 12.56
CA ASN A 428 24.20 -23.09 13.19
C ASN A 428 23.73 -21.80 12.49
N LEU A 429 22.58 -21.83 11.82
CA LEU A 429 21.96 -20.66 11.20
C LEU A 429 20.68 -20.26 11.92
N THR A 430 20.29 -19.00 11.78
CA THR A 430 19.03 -18.47 12.30
C THR A 430 17.99 -18.42 11.20
N GLU A 431 16.76 -18.85 11.51
CA GLU A 431 15.61 -18.72 10.61
C GLU A 431 14.43 -18.09 11.35
N THR A 432 13.52 -17.48 10.59
CA THR A 432 12.22 -17.04 11.10
C THR A 432 11.16 -18.04 10.64
N ILE A 433 10.43 -18.62 11.59
CA ILE A 433 9.30 -19.50 11.32
C ILE A 433 8.02 -18.66 11.25
N TYR A 434 7.38 -18.62 10.09
CA TYR A 434 6.14 -17.88 9.85
C TYR A 434 4.89 -18.68 10.21
N ALA A 435 4.93 -20.00 10.02
CA ALA A 435 3.85 -20.91 10.37
C ALA A 435 4.33 -22.36 10.45
N GLY A 436 3.52 -23.21 11.07
CA GLY A 436 3.82 -24.63 11.23
C GLY A 436 4.83 -24.88 12.34
N GLY A 437 5.45 -26.05 12.31
CA GLY A 437 6.37 -26.51 13.35
C GLY A 437 6.28 -28.02 13.59
N PRO A 438 6.84 -28.54 14.70
CA PRO A 438 6.97 -29.98 14.91
C PRO A 438 5.63 -30.71 15.01
N GLU A 439 4.56 -30.01 15.38
CA GLU A 439 3.19 -30.57 15.49
C GLU A 439 2.42 -30.58 14.16
N ALA A 440 2.92 -29.88 13.13
CA ALA A 440 2.26 -29.75 11.83
C ALA A 440 2.55 -30.96 10.91
N HIS A 441 2.29 -32.17 11.40
CA HIS A 441 2.41 -33.43 10.67
C HIS A 441 1.10 -34.20 10.75
N GLY A 442 0.79 -35.03 9.75
CA GLY A 442 -0.50 -35.71 9.68
C GLY A 442 -0.56 -36.74 8.56
N VAL A 443 -1.56 -37.62 8.60
CA VAL A 443 -1.74 -38.72 7.62
C VAL A 443 -3.06 -38.56 6.88
N GLN A 444 -3.21 -39.21 5.72
CA GLN A 444 -4.45 -39.12 4.92
C GLN A 444 -5.72 -39.48 5.71
N ALA A 445 -5.64 -40.43 6.65
CA ALA A 445 -6.75 -40.84 7.50
C ALA A 445 -7.11 -39.83 8.62
N SER A 446 -6.15 -38.98 9.00
CA SER A 446 -6.29 -37.96 10.05
C SER A 446 -5.41 -36.77 9.68
N PRO A 447 -5.86 -35.91 8.74
CA PRO A 447 -5.10 -34.75 8.34
C PRO A 447 -4.96 -33.75 9.50
N THR A 448 -3.81 -33.09 9.58
CA THR A 448 -3.59 -31.98 10.51
C THR A 448 -3.83 -30.67 9.79
N GLU A 449 -4.71 -29.83 10.34
CA GLU A 449 -4.98 -28.51 9.77
C GLU A 449 -4.00 -27.47 10.31
N LEU A 450 -3.32 -26.76 9.41
CA LEU A 450 -2.52 -25.59 9.71
C LEU A 450 -3.14 -24.38 9.02
N VAL A 451 -3.44 -23.33 9.77
CA VAL A 451 -3.93 -22.06 9.22
C VAL A 451 -2.84 -21.02 9.35
N TRP A 452 -2.44 -20.43 8.24
CA TRP A 452 -1.46 -19.36 8.18
C TRP A 452 -2.05 -18.16 7.47
N ALA A 453 -2.03 -16.99 8.10
CA ALA A 453 -2.31 -15.72 7.45
C ALA A 453 -0.98 -14.97 7.31
N PRO A 454 -0.38 -14.89 6.10
CA PRO A 454 0.80 -14.07 5.87
C PRO A 454 0.46 -12.63 6.26
N ASP A 455 1.22 -12.06 7.18
CA ASP A 455 1.00 -10.68 7.58
C ASP A 455 1.74 -9.71 6.63
N ARG A 456 1.53 -8.40 6.84
CA ARG A 456 2.22 -7.35 6.08
C ARG A 456 3.76 -7.38 6.19
N ASN A 457 4.29 -8.00 7.24
CA ASN A 457 5.73 -8.04 7.52
C ASN A 457 6.39 -9.29 6.93
N THR A 458 5.59 -10.28 6.51
CA THR A 458 6.06 -11.47 5.84
C THR A 458 6.78 -11.04 4.54
N PRO A 459 8.04 -11.44 4.30
CA PRO A 459 8.76 -11.11 3.07
C PRO A 459 8.04 -11.60 1.81
N ASP A 460 8.32 -10.98 0.67
CA ASP A 460 7.70 -11.36 -0.62
C ASP A 460 8.09 -12.78 -1.06
N HIS A 461 9.19 -13.30 -0.51
CA HIS A 461 9.67 -14.66 -0.75
C HIS A 461 9.97 -15.33 0.59
N VAL A 462 9.28 -16.43 0.86
CA VAL A 462 9.56 -17.36 1.96
C VAL A 462 9.54 -18.78 1.41
N TYR A 463 9.79 -19.78 2.23
CA TYR A 463 9.90 -21.18 1.79
C TYR A 463 9.04 -22.07 2.66
N TYR A 464 8.46 -23.11 2.09
CA TYR A 464 7.79 -24.16 2.83
C TYR A 464 8.64 -25.44 2.75
N HIS A 465 8.88 -26.07 3.88
CA HIS A 465 9.70 -27.28 3.95
C HIS A 465 9.16 -28.24 5.02
N SER A 466 9.83 -29.39 5.16
CA SER A 466 9.73 -30.20 6.36
C SER A 466 10.68 -29.64 7.42
N LEU A 467 10.22 -29.60 8.67
CA LEU A 467 11.07 -29.24 9.80
C LEU A 467 12.15 -30.30 10.07
N PHE A 468 11.89 -31.55 9.69
CA PHE A 468 12.77 -32.67 9.97
C PHE A 468 13.83 -32.91 8.89
N ASP A 469 13.47 -32.68 7.62
CA ASP A 469 14.34 -32.94 6.47
C ASP A 469 14.49 -31.70 5.58
N GLN A 470 15.70 -31.53 5.05
CA GLN A 470 16.03 -30.43 4.14
C GLN A 470 15.49 -30.70 2.73
N LYS A 471 15.25 -29.63 1.99
CA LYS A 471 14.90 -29.63 0.56
C LYS A 471 13.69 -30.50 0.20
N MET A 472 12.71 -30.59 1.12
CA MET A 472 11.45 -31.28 0.81
C MET A 472 10.40 -30.40 0.12
N GLY A 473 10.41 -29.07 0.27
CA GLY A 473 9.43 -28.18 -0.34
C GLY A 473 10.08 -27.07 -1.15
N TRP A 474 9.36 -25.97 -1.39
CA TRP A 474 9.83 -24.93 -2.31
C TRP A 474 9.43 -23.51 -1.89
N LYS A 475 9.46 -22.59 -2.85
CA LYS A 475 9.18 -21.17 -2.67
C LYS A 475 7.70 -20.91 -2.42
N VAL A 476 7.47 -19.91 -1.58
CA VAL A 476 6.20 -19.23 -1.40
C VAL A 476 6.38 -17.78 -1.88
N GLU A 477 5.60 -17.39 -2.89
CA GLU A 477 5.45 -16.00 -3.31
C GLU A 477 4.36 -15.33 -2.48
N VAL A 478 4.73 -14.35 -1.67
CA VAL A 478 3.80 -13.58 -0.85
C VAL A 478 3.49 -12.27 -1.57
N VAL A 479 2.28 -12.19 -2.14
CA VAL A 479 1.81 -11.00 -2.86
C VAL A 479 0.94 -10.13 -1.96
N ASP A 480 0.90 -8.83 -2.23
CA ASP A 480 0.02 -7.92 -1.50
C ASP A 480 -1.44 -8.22 -1.87
N GLY A 481 -2.27 -8.47 -0.84
CA GLY A 481 -3.73 -8.48 -0.98
C GLY A 481 -4.32 -7.06 -0.96
N GLY A 482 -5.64 -6.97 -0.80
CA GLY A 482 -6.30 -5.69 -0.55
C GLY A 482 -5.83 -5.09 0.78
N LEU A 483 -5.71 -3.75 0.86
CA LEU A 483 -5.41 -3.06 2.13
C LEU A 483 -6.45 -3.43 3.22
N SER A 484 -7.70 -3.72 2.84
CA SER A 484 -8.74 -4.18 3.76
C SER A 484 -8.47 -5.54 4.38
N ASP A 485 -7.72 -6.40 3.70
CA ASP A 485 -7.38 -7.74 4.19
C ASP A 485 -6.13 -7.70 5.06
N MET A 486 -5.19 -6.78 4.75
CA MET A 486 -3.94 -6.60 5.51
C MET A 486 -4.11 -5.78 6.80
N TYR A 487 -5.12 -4.92 6.88
CA TYR A 487 -5.37 -4.05 8.03
C TYR A 487 -6.72 -4.34 8.69
N ASN A 488 -6.72 -4.47 10.02
CA ASN A 488 -7.92 -4.84 10.77
C ASN A 488 -9.02 -3.77 10.71
N ASN A 489 -8.63 -2.51 10.59
CA ASN A 489 -9.55 -1.38 10.60
C ASN A 489 -9.24 -0.43 9.45
N SER A 490 -10.28 0.20 8.93
CA SER A 490 -10.18 1.24 7.93
C SER A 490 -11.23 2.31 8.16
N VAL A 491 -10.91 3.54 7.77
CA VAL A 491 -11.87 4.63 7.76
C VAL A 491 -11.58 5.57 6.61
N ILE A 492 -12.65 6.09 6.03
CA ILE A 492 -12.55 7.13 5.01
C ILE A 492 -12.48 8.47 5.74
N LEU A 493 -11.43 9.25 5.48
CA LEU A 493 -11.28 10.59 6.05
C LEU A 493 -12.23 11.59 5.36
N ASP A 494 -12.38 12.78 5.95
CA ASP A 494 -13.33 13.81 5.49
C ASP A 494 -13.20 14.07 3.98
N ASP A 495 -14.32 14.37 3.33
CA ASP A 495 -14.47 14.55 1.87
C ASP A 495 -14.23 13.30 1.00
N GLN A 496 -14.11 12.11 1.59
CA GLN A 496 -13.93 10.83 0.87
C GLN A 496 -12.73 10.78 -0.07
N GLN A 497 -11.65 11.52 0.25
CA GLN A 497 -10.49 11.62 -0.63
C GLN A 497 -9.30 10.77 -0.21
N VAL A 498 -9.25 10.34 1.05
CA VAL A 498 -8.17 9.53 1.60
C VAL A 498 -8.76 8.45 2.50
N THR A 499 -8.34 7.21 2.28
CA THR A 499 -8.69 6.07 3.14
C THR A 499 -7.52 5.77 4.06
N PHE A 500 -7.78 5.76 5.36
CA PHE A 500 -6.84 5.52 6.44
C PHE A 500 -7.05 4.13 7.02
N PHE A 501 -6.03 3.29 6.99
CA PHE A 501 -6.05 1.91 7.48
C PHE A 501 -5.09 1.77 8.66
N TRP A 502 -5.46 0.97 9.65
CA TRP A 502 -4.55 0.68 10.76
C TRP A 502 -4.77 -0.67 11.41
N THR A 503 -3.67 -1.22 11.94
CA THR A 503 -3.67 -2.40 12.80
C THR A 503 -2.88 -2.07 14.06
N LEU A 504 -3.54 -2.24 15.21
CA LEU A 504 -2.90 -2.08 16.52
C LEU A 504 -2.20 -3.38 16.91
N SER A 505 -0.93 -3.25 17.27
CA SER A 505 -0.17 -4.28 17.98
C SER A 505 0.03 -3.83 19.44
N LYS A 506 0.67 -4.66 20.27
CA LYS A 506 0.85 -4.38 21.71
C LYS A 506 1.58 -3.05 21.97
N ASP A 507 2.69 -2.81 21.27
CA ASP A 507 3.58 -1.67 21.50
C ASP A 507 3.76 -0.77 20.26
N SER A 508 3.09 -1.11 19.14
CA SER A 508 3.23 -0.41 17.86
C SER A 508 1.90 -0.32 17.11
N ILE A 509 1.83 0.63 16.18
CA ILE A 509 0.73 0.79 15.24
C ILE A 509 1.28 0.76 13.82
N SER A 510 0.61 0.01 12.96
CA SER A 510 0.87 0.00 11.53
C SER A 510 -0.24 0.71 10.81
N ILE A 511 0.14 1.56 9.87
CA ILE A 511 -0.73 2.52 9.23
C ILE A 511 -0.51 2.44 7.73
N ALA A 512 -1.61 2.45 6.98
CA ALA A 512 -1.59 2.72 5.55
C ALA A 512 -2.52 3.87 5.20
N ALA A 513 -2.10 4.64 4.22
CA ALA A 513 -2.79 5.79 3.69
C ALA A 513 -2.94 5.63 2.19
N ARG A 514 -4.17 5.59 1.68
CA ARG A 514 -4.46 5.50 0.25
C ARG A 514 -5.22 6.74 -0.21
N GLY A 515 -4.73 7.40 -1.24
CA GLY A 515 -5.50 8.43 -1.93
C GLY A 515 -6.65 7.81 -2.72
N GLU A 516 -7.79 8.49 -2.82
CA GLU A 516 -8.89 8.11 -3.74
C GLU A 516 -8.85 8.93 -5.04
N LYS A 517 -7.85 9.81 -5.17
CA LYS A 517 -7.57 10.62 -6.36
C LYS A 517 -6.09 10.57 -6.72
N LYS A 518 -5.80 10.89 -7.99
CA LYS A 518 -4.42 11.04 -8.45
C LYS A 518 -3.75 12.21 -7.74
N SER A 519 -2.56 11.98 -7.21
CA SER A 519 -1.74 12.99 -6.56
C SER A 519 -0.26 12.70 -6.79
N GLY A 520 0.61 13.71 -6.63
CA GLY A 520 2.05 13.52 -6.64
C GLY A 520 2.63 13.22 -5.25
N TYR A 521 1.90 13.58 -4.19
CA TYR A 521 2.15 13.10 -2.84
C TYR A 521 0.84 13.04 -2.05
N ILE A 522 0.85 12.25 -0.99
CA ILE A 522 -0.19 12.20 0.03
C ILE A 522 0.44 12.38 1.41
N ALA A 523 -0.19 13.21 2.23
CA ALA A 523 0.26 13.53 3.58
C ALA A 523 -0.85 13.25 4.58
N ILE A 524 -0.52 12.61 5.70
CA ILE A 524 -1.41 12.43 6.84
C ILE A 524 -0.78 13.10 8.06
N GLY A 525 -1.55 13.95 8.74
CA GLY A 525 -1.13 14.66 9.94
C GLY A 525 -1.88 14.19 11.18
N PHE A 526 -1.17 13.99 12.27
CA PHE A 526 -1.73 13.80 13.60
C PHE A 526 -1.83 15.15 14.30
N GLY A 527 -3.05 15.65 14.41
CA GLY A 527 -3.38 16.96 14.96
C GLY A 527 -4.70 17.50 14.42
N SER A 528 -5.09 18.69 14.86
CA SER A 528 -6.36 19.33 14.46
C SER A 528 -6.27 20.17 13.17
N GLY A 529 -5.06 20.34 12.62
CA GLY A 529 -4.81 21.17 11.44
C GLY A 529 -3.36 21.06 10.98
N MET A 530 -2.86 22.05 10.25
CA MET A 530 -1.47 22.08 9.79
C MET A 530 -0.47 22.36 10.93
N VAL A 531 -0.72 23.40 11.73
CA VAL A 531 0.20 23.86 12.79
C VAL A 531 0.11 22.94 14.00
N ASN A 532 1.26 22.64 14.61
CA ASN A 532 1.45 21.74 15.75
C ASN A 532 1.02 20.30 15.48
N SER A 533 1.29 19.80 14.27
CA SER A 533 0.94 18.44 13.86
C SER A 533 2.16 17.65 13.39
N TYR A 534 2.14 16.35 13.68
CA TYR A 534 3.12 15.39 13.17
C TYR A 534 2.63 14.81 11.85
N VAL A 535 3.39 15.00 10.77
CA VAL A 535 2.96 14.69 9.41
C VAL A 535 3.82 13.60 8.79
N TYR A 536 3.16 12.65 8.15
CA TYR A 536 3.77 11.57 7.38
C TYR A 536 3.44 11.81 5.91
N VAL A 537 4.47 11.92 5.07
CA VAL A 537 4.32 12.22 3.64
C VAL A 537 4.86 11.08 2.82
N GLY A 538 4.04 10.50 1.95
CA GLY A 538 4.44 9.51 0.96
C GLY A 538 4.40 10.06 -0.46
N TRP A 539 5.47 9.83 -1.22
CA TRP A 539 5.58 10.21 -2.63
C TRP A 539 6.42 9.20 -3.41
N ILE A 540 6.37 9.29 -4.73
CA ILE A 540 7.25 8.56 -5.65
C ILE A 540 8.24 9.55 -6.24
N ASP A 541 9.53 9.24 -6.18
CA ASP A 541 10.57 10.09 -6.76
C ASP A 541 10.66 9.96 -8.29
N ASP A 542 11.53 10.76 -8.91
CA ASP A 542 11.73 10.76 -10.37
C ASP A 542 12.39 9.45 -10.87
N THR A 543 12.91 8.58 -9.99
CA THR A 543 13.46 7.25 -10.32
C THR A 543 12.41 6.12 -10.22
N GLY A 544 11.21 6.43 -9.73
CA GLY A 544 10.14 5.46 -9.52
C GLY A 544 10.17 4.78 -8.14
N VAL A 545 11.04 5.21 -7.23
CA VAL A 545 11.14 4.67 -5.87
C VAL A 545 10.22 5.46 -4.94
N GLY A 546 9.44 4.73 -4.15
CA GLY A 546 8.54 5.32 -3.16
C GLY A 546 9.24 5.64 -1.85
N HIS A 547 9.00 6.84 -1.32
CA HIS A 547 9.54 7.33 -0.06
C HIS A 547 8.43 7.68 0.92
N VAL A 548 8.72 7.57 2.21
CA VAL A 548 7.86 8.07 3.30
C VAL A 548 8.71 8.77 4.34
N ASN A 549 8.49 10.06 4.51
CA ASN A 549 9.19 10.87 5.51
C ASN A 549 8.25 11.43 6.56
N THR A 550 8.83 11.78 7.70
CA THR A 550 8.11 12.34 8.85
C THR A 550 8.55 13.77 9.10
N TYR A 551 7.59 14.63 9.44
CA TYR A 551 7.83 16.04 9.70
C TYR A 551 7.03 16.53 10.91
N TRP A 552 7.54 17.57 11.55
CA TRP A 552 6.83 18.39 12.52
C TRP A 552 6.58 19.77 11.94
N ILE A 553 5.37 20.28 12.07
CA ILE A 553 4.98 21.58 11.52
C ILE A 553 4.67 22.57 12.64
N ASP A 554 5.37 23.70 12.68
CA ASP A 554 5.15 24.78 13.67
C ASP A 554 4.55 26.07 13.08
N GLY A 555 4.25 26.08 11.77
CA GLY A 555 3.73 27.23 11.02
C GLY A 555 3.10 26.83 9.70
N LYS A 556 2.69 27.79 8.87
CA LYS A 556 2.01 27.54 7.58
C LYS A 556 2.92 27.60 6.36
N ASP A 557 4.13 28.13 6.52
CA ASP A 557 5.09 28.32 5.43
C ASP A 557 5.99 27.08 5.29
N ALA A 558 6.59 26.90 4.11
CA ALA A 558 7.47 25.75 3.86
C ALA A 558 8.69 25.68 4.80
N SER A 559 9.17 26.83 5.29
CA SER A 559 10.27 26.93 6.27
C SER A 559 9.89 26.49 7.68
N SER A 560 8.60 26.32 7.95
CA SER A 560 8.06 25.85 9.23
C SER A 560 7.85 24.33 9.27
N ILE A 561 8.30 23.62 8.25
CA ILE A 561 8.23 22.16 8.17
C ILE A 561 9.61 21.59 8.51
N HIS A 562 9.69 20.88 9.62
CA HIS A 562 10.94 20.35 10.16
C HIS A 562 10.97 18.83 10.04
N GLY A 563 11.96 18.25 9.37
CA GLY A 563 12.10 16.80 9.26
C GLY A 563 12.33 16.14 10.64
N THR A 564 11.70 14.99 10.87
CA THR A 564 11.81 14.19 12.10
C THR A 564 12.33 12.78 11.83
N GLN A 565 12.76 12.08 12.88
CA GLN A 565 13.25 10.69 12.81
C GLN A 565 12.50 9.81 13.83
N GLU A 566 11.42 9.16 13.40
CA GLU A 566 10.56 8.33 14.28
C GLU A 566 10.90 6.84 14.31
N ASN A 567 12.05 6.42 13.76
CA ASN A 567 12.43 5.00 13.64
C ASN A 567 11.33 4.15 12.98
N LEU A 568 10.80 4.64 11.84
CA LEU A 568 9.80 3.93 11.06
C LEU A 568 10.37 2.60 10.56
N THR A 569 9.54 1.56 10.61
CA THR A 569 9.87 0.23 10.07
C THR A 569 8.83 -0.17 9.03
N HIS A 570 9.18 -1.11 8.15
CA HIS A 570 8.27 -1.61 7.10
C HIS A 570 7.70 -0.49 6.23
N VAL A 571 8.55 0.48 5.85
CA VAL A 571 8.16 1.62 5.02
C VAL A 571 7.98 1.16 3.57
N ARG A 572 6.78 1.36 3.01
CA ARG A 572 6.46 1.07 1.61
C ARG A 572 5.67 2.24 1.04
N CYS A 573 5.92 2.58 -0.22
CA CYS A 573 5.13 3.57 -0.94
C CYS A 573 5.02 3.12 -2.40
N LYS A 574 3.79 2.97 -2.89
CA LYS A 574 3.47 2.50 -4.24
C LYS A 574 2.47 3.42 -4.92
N THR A 575 2.53 3.46 -6.25
CA THR A 575 1.55 4.18 -7.07
C THR A 575 0.88 3.22 -8.05
N GLU A 576 -0.44 3.16 -8.02
CA GLU A 576 -1.25 2.37 -8.94
C GLU A 576 -2.19 3.30 -9.67
N ASN A 577 -2.12 3.35 -11.01
CA ASN A 577 -2.94 4.25 -11.83
C ASN A 577 -2.86 5.74 -11.40
N GLY A 578 -1.73 6.16 -10.81
CA GLY A 578 -1.50 7.51 -10.29
C GLY A 578 -2.06 7.77 -8.89
N ILE A 579 -2.66 6.77 -8.24
CA ILE A 579 -3.08 6.82 -6.84
C ILE A 579 -1.92 6.35 -5.96
N ILE A 580 -1.49 7.20 -5.03
CA ILE A 580 -0.41 6.88 -4.10
C ILE A 580 -0.99 6.19 -2.86
N THR A 581 -0.34 5.09 -2.49
CA THR A 581 -0.54 4.40 -1.21
C THR A 581 0.79 4.31 -0.50
N PHE A 582 0.86 4.77 0.74
CA PHE A 582 2.03 4.53 1.59
C PHE A 582 1.66 3.78 2.85
N GLU A 583 2.64 3.06 3.40
CA GLU A 583 2.52 2.19 4.56
C GLU A 583 3.76 2.36 5.44
N PHE A 584 3.56 2.34 6.75
CA PHE A 584 4.65 2.30 7.72
C PHE A 584 4.19 1.73 9.06
N THR A 585 5.16 1.28 9.86
CA THR A 585 4.96 0.87 11.25
C THR A 585 5.75 1.76 12.18
N ARG A 586 5.10 2.28 13.22
CA ARG A 586 5.72 3.12 14.25
C ARG A 586 5.40 2.63 15.67
N PRO A 587 6.29 2.82 16.66
CA PRO A 587 6.01 2.53 18.05
C PRO A 587 4.91 3.45 18.60
N LEU A 588 4.05 2.99 19.52
CA LEU A 588 3.02 3.83 20.13
C LEU A 588 3.62 4.96 20.98
N ASP A 589 4.65 4.64 21.77
CA ASP A 589 5.45 5.57 22.57
C ASP A 589 6.90 5.56 22.08
N PRO A 590 7.44 6.69 21.57
CA PRO A 590 8.84 6.77 21.19
C PRO A 590 9.76 6.73 22.42
N SER A 591 10.67 5.75 22.48
CA SER A 591 11.58 5.48 23.63
C SER A 591 12.63 6.58 23.94
N CYS A 592 12.46 7.81 23.42
CA CYS A 592 13.44 8.88 23.47
C CYS A 592 13.13 9.97 24.51
N ARG A 593 14.15 10.74 24.93
CA ARG A 593 13.99 11.80 25.96
C ARG A 593 13.27 13.02 25.40
N ARG A 594 12.07 13.30 25.94
CA ARG A 594 11.10 14.35 25.53
C ARG A 594 11.64 15.78 25.42
N GLU A 595 12.70 16.11 26.15
CA GLU A 595 13.26 17.48 26.18
C GLU A 595 14.14 17.81 24.98
N LYS A 596 14.70 16.80 24.29
CA LYS A 596 15.72 17.03 23.27
C LYS A 596 15.19 17.01 21.84
N ARG A 597 14.06 16.35 21.61
CA ARG A 597 13.58 15.94 20.29
C ARG A 597 12.07 16.07 20.24
N VAL A 598 11.57 16.75 19.21
CA VAL A 598 10.14 17.09 19.09
C VAL A 598 9.31 15.84 18.80
N GLU A 599 9.88 14.90 18.05
CA GLU A 599 9.30 13.59 17.74
C GLU A 599 8.98 12.76 18.99
N CYS A 600 9.71 12.94 20.10
CA CYS A 600 9.48 12.21 21.35
C CYS A 600 8.18 12.61 22.07
N LYS A 601 7.50 13.67 21.61
CA LYS A 601 6.19 14.09 22.13
C LYS A 601 5.03 13.51 21.29
N ASN A 602 5.32 12.86 20.16
CA ASN A 602 4.33 12.21 19.31
C ASN A 602 3.92 10.85 19.90
N ILE A 603 3.16 10.88 21.00
CA ILE A 603 2.66 9.69 21.67
C ILE A 603 1.24 9.40 21.17
N VAL A 604 1.01 8.18 20.70
CA VAL A 604 -0.32 7.71 20.30
C VAL A 604 -0.83 6.79 21.38
N ASP A 605 -1.77 7.27 22.20
CA ASP A 605 -2.51 6.46 23.16
C ASP A 605 -3.73 5.83 22.45
N PRO A 606 -3.77 4.49 22.26
CA PRO A 606 -4.88 3.81 21.59
C PRO A 606 -6.26 4.03 22.24
N THR A 607 -6.29 4.36 23.54
CA THR A 607 -7.54 4.58 24.29
C THR A 607 -8.17 5.94 24.00
N THR A 608 -7.39 6.89 23.48
CA THR A 608 -7.85 8.23 23.13
C THR A 608 -8.12 8.37 21.63
N PRO A 609 -9.11 9.18 21.21
CA PRO A 609 -9.33 9.44 19.80
C PRO A 609 -8.13 10.19 19.19
N LEU A 610 -7.54 9.61 18.14
CA LEU A 610 -6.46 10.23 17.39
C LEU A 610 -7.05 11.23 16.39
N LYS A 611 -6.61 12.49 16.45
CA LYS A 611 -7.00 13.51 15.48
C LYS A 611 -6.19 13.33 14.21
N VAL A 612 -6.85 13.07 13.08
CA VAL A 612 -6.21 12.84 11.80
C VAL A 612 -6.70 13.86 10.77
N VAL A 613 -5.76 14.52 10.12
CA VAL A 613 -5.95 15.42 8.97
C VAL A 613 -5.17 14.90 7.78
N TRP A 614 -5.52 15.34 6.58
CA TRP A 614 -4.85 14.89 5.36
C TRP A 614 -4.65 16.03 4.37
N ALA A 615 -3.64 15.89 3.51
CA ALA A 615 -3.36 16.79 2.41
C ALA A 615 -2.79 16.02 1.20
N MET A 616 -3.05 16.53 0.00
CA MET A 616 -2.49 16.01 -1.25
C MET A 616 -1.96 17.16 -2.10
N GLY A 617 -0.88 16.93 -2.84
CA GLY A 617 -0.30 17.92 -3.73
C GLY A 617 0.34 17.32 -4.97
N ALA A 618 0.95 18.18 -5.79
CA ALA A 618 1.39 17.82 -7.14
C ALA A 618 2.81 17.23 -7.22
N LYS A 619 3.74 17.67 -6.36
CA LYS A 619 5.10 17.12 -6.27
C LYS A 619 5.64 17.35 -4.86
N TRP A 620 6.39 16.37 -4.34
CA TRP A 620 7.17 16.50 -3.12
C TRP A 620 8.65 16.33 -3.43
N THR A 621 9.49 17.15 -2.80
CA THR A 621 10.95 17.07 -2.86
C THR A 621 11.50 17.30 -1.46
N ASP A 622 12.36 16.39 -0.98
CA ASP A 622 12.84 16.39 0.42
C ASP A 622 13.98 17.39 0.68
N ASP A 623 14.83 17.65 -0.32
CA ASP A 623 16.10 18.39 -0.11
C ASP A 623 15.91 19.83 0.39
N HIS A 624 14.93 20.56 -0.14
CA HIS A 624 14.56 21.92 0.30
C HIS A 624 13.06 22.14 0.05
N LEU A 625 12.27 22.13 1.13
CA LEU A 625 10.85 22.41 1.06
C LEU A 625 10.62 23.85 0.62
N THR A 626 9.87 24.02 -0.46
CA THR A 626 9.52 25.33 -1.05
C THR A 626 8.01 25.38 -1.28
N ASP A 627 7.50 26.50 -1.80
CA ASP A 627 6.09 26.64 -2.20
C ASP A 627 5.67 25.61 -3.27
N ARG A 628 6.61 24.93 -3.92
CA ARG A 628 6.32 23.81 -4.83
C ARG A 628 5.72 22.60 -4.13
N ASN A 629 5.94 22.47 -2.81
CA ASN A 629 5.37 21.43 -1.96
C ASN A 629 3.94 21.76 -1.51
N MET A 630 3.36 22.90 -1.91
CA MET A 630 2.01 23.30 -1.53
C MET A 630 0.98 22.22 -1.89
N HIS A 631 0.08 21.94 -0.94
CA HIS A 631 -1.03 21.02 -1.16
C HIS A 631 -2.08 21.65 -2.08
N SER A 632 -2.63 20.87 -3.00
CA SER A 632 -3.77 21.27 -3.84
C SER A 632 -5.12 20.95 -3.21
N SER A 633 -5.16 19.95 -2.33
CA SER A 633 -6.37 19.53 -1.63
C SER A 633 -6.06 19.17 -0.18
N THR A 634 -6.95 19.53 0.74
CA THR A 634 -6.78 19.33 2.19
C THR A 634 -8.09 18.98 2.88
N SER A 635 -8.00 18.34 4.04
CA SER A 635 -9.13 18.16 4.96
C SER A 635 -9.62 19.51 5.51
N ASN A 636 -10.94 19.73 5.53
CA ASN A 636 -11.56 20.92 6.12
C ASN A 636 -11.59 20.89 7.67
N ARG A 637 -11.54 19.69 8.26
CA ARG A 637 -11.57 19.43 9.70
C ARG A 637 -10.86 18.12 10.02
N ALA A 638 -10.50 17.95 11.28
CA ALA A 638 -9.93 16.70 11.76
C ALA A 638 -11.00 15.62 11.96
N ILE A 639 -10.64 14.40 11.62
CA ILE A 639 -11.42 13.20 11.94
C ILE A 639 -10.84 12.58 13.21
N LEU A 640 -11.71 12.32 14.19
CA LEU A 640 -11.41 11.65 15.44
C LEU A 640 -11.45 10.14 15.24
N VAL A 641 -10.29 9.53 15.01
CA VAL A 641 -10.15 8.09 14.79
C VAL A 641 -10.04 7.37 16.14
N HIS A 642 -11.02 6.53 16.46
CA HIS A 642 -11.02 5.68 17.64
C HIS A 642 -10.30 4.36 17.33
N LEU A 643 -8.99 4.35 17.57
CA LEU A 643 -8.10 3.27 17.14
C LEU A 643 -8.51 1.89 17.65
N MET A 644 -8.97 1.77 18.91
CA MET A 644 -9.43 0.49 19.47
C MET A 644 -10.79 0.01 18.96
N ARG A 645 -11.68 0.94 18.57
CA ARG A 645 -13.04 0.59 18.14
C ARG A 645 -13.14 0.34 16.65
N GLY A 646 -12.17 0.78 15.85
CA GLY A 646 -12.27 0.69 14.39
C GLY A 646 -13.23 1.72 13.78
N SER A 647 -13.56 2.79 14.50
CA SER A 647 -14.53 3.80 14.06
C SER A 647 -13.90 5.19 14.03
N ALA A 648 -14.48 6.12 13.27
CA ALA A 648 -14.13 7.53 13.39
C ALA A 648 -15.35 8.44 13.36
N GLU A 649 -15.22 9.59 14.01
CA GLU A 649 -16.24 10.63 14.05
C GLU A 649 -15.60 11.94 13.59
N ALA A 650 -16.35 12.78 12.87
CA ALA A 650 -15.87 14.13 12.55
C ALA A 650 -15.85 14.98 13.82
N GLU A 651 -14.83 15.82 14.01
CA GLU A 651 -14.83 16.79 15.10
C GLU A 651 -16.05 17.73 14.95
N GLN A 652 -16.88 17.82 15.99
CA GLN A 652 -18.11 18.62 15.98
C GLN A 652 -17.75 20.11 15.92
N ASP A 653 -18.09 20.78 14.83
CA ASP A 653 -17.93 22.22 14.73
C ASP A 653 -19.12 22.91 15.43
N LEU A 654 -18.91 23.38 16.67
CA LEU A 654 -19.91 24.12 17.43
C LEU A 654 -19.98 25.61 17.02
N LEU A 655 -19.14 26.08 16.07
CA LEU A 655 -19.09 27.49 15.68
C LEU A 655 -20.44 28.00 15.13
N PRO A 656 -21.12 27.31 14.20
CA PRO A 656 -22.40 27.79 13.65
C PRO A 656 -23.48 27.89 14.73
N VAL A 657 -23.55 26.90 15.63
CA VAL A 657 -24.50 26.86 16.75
C VAL A 657 -24.26 28.05 17.68
N LEU A 658 -23.01 28.29 18.05
CA LEU A 658 -22.65 29.39 18.94
C LEU A 658 -22.93 30.76 18.30
N ALA A 659 -22.75 30.89 16.98
CA ALA A 659 -23.11 32.09 16.25
C ALA A 659 -24.64 32.36 16.27
N VAL A 660 -25.46 31.33 16.04
CA VAL A 660 -26.93 31.45 16.12
C VAL A 660 -27.39 31.80 17.55
N HIS A 661 -26.80 31.19 18.58
CA HIS A 661 -27.03 31.56 19.98
C HIS A 661 -26.71 33.04 20.26
N GLY A 662 -25.51 33.49 19.85
CA GLY A 662 -25.09 34.88 20.01
C GLY A 662 -26.02 35.87 19.31
N PHE A 663 -26.44 35.55 18.08
CA PHE A 663 -27.39 36.38 17.32
C PHE A 663 -28.75 36.51 18.02
N MET A 664 -29.32 35.40 18.49
CA MET A 664 -30.59 35.42 19.23
C MET A 664 -30.50 36.27 20.52
N MET A 665 -29.39 36.15 21.25
CA MET A 665 -29.17 36.95 22.46
C MET A 665 -29.01 38.45 22.17
N PHE A 666 -28.38 38.81 21.06
CA PHE A 666 -28.30 40.21 20.61
C PHE A 666 -29.67 40.78 20.27
N VAL A 667 -30.53 40.04 19.58
CA VAL A 667 -31.91 40.49 19.27
C VAL A 667 -32.70 40.74 20.57
N ALA A 668 -32.60 39.85 21.56
CA ALA A 668 -33.30 40.01 22.83
C ALA A 668 -32.76 41.18 23.67
N TRP A 669 -31.46 41.19 23.98
CA TRP A 669 -30.85 42.13 24.93
C TRP A 669 -30.38 43.44 24.29
N GLY A 670 -30.11 43.45 22.98
CA GLY A 670 -29.68 44.62 22.23
C GLY A 670 -30.84 45.43 21.63
N ILE A 671 -32.01 44.80 21.39
CA ILE A 671 -33.13 45.44 20.67
C ILE A 671 -34.44 45.35 21.45
N LEU A 672 -34.95 44.14 21.73
CA LEU A 672 -36.31 43.96 22.26
C LEU A 672 -36.49 44.49 23.68
N PHE A 673 -35.66 44.06 24.64
CA PHE A 673 -35.78 44.52 26.03
C PHE A 673 -35.50 46.03 26.18
N PRO A 674 -34.42 46.59 25.60
CA PRO A 674 -34.22 48.04 25.60
C PRO A 674 -35.36 48.79 24.91
N GLY A 675 -35.85 48.31 23.76
CA GLY A 675 -36.97 48.89 23.03
C GLY A 675 -38.25 48.92 23.87
N GLY A 676 -38.53 47.85 24.62
CA GLY A 676 -39.67 47.81 25.55
C GLY A 676 -39.53 48.80 26.71
N ILE A 677 -38.32 49.04 27.21
CA ILE A 677 -38.07 50.04 28.27
C ILE A 677 -38.23 51.46 27.72
N LEU A 678 -37.71 51.73 26.53
CA LEU A 678 -37.88 53.02 25.84
C LEU A 678 -39.36 53.31 25.56
N ALA A 679 -40.12 52.31 25.13
CA ALA A 679 -41.56 52.42 24.94
C ALA A 679 -42.27 52.79 26.25
N ALA A 680 -41.93 52.14 27.37
CA ALA A 680 -42.52 52.45 28.67
C ALA A 680 -42.17 53.84 29.21
N ARG A 681 -41.02 54.40 28.79
CA ARG A 681 -40.60 55.73 29.21
C ARG A 681 -41.18 56.84 28.34
N TYR A 682 -40.99 56.77 27.02
CA TYR A 682 -41.21 57.90 26.12
C TYR A 682 -42.53 57.84 25.33
N LEU A 683 -43.13 56.66 25.18
CA LEU A 683 -44.39 56.50 24.44
C LEU A 683 -45.64 56.70 25.30
N LYS A 684 -45.51 57.24 26.51
CA LYS A 684 -46.65 57.54 27.41
C LYS A 684 -47.69 58.50 26.81
N HIS A 685 -47.35 59.22 25.75
CA HIS A 685 -48.25 60.12 25.02
C HIS A 685 -49.23 59.39 24.09
N LEU A 686 -49.03 58.10 23.83
CA LEU A 686 -49.97 57.30 23.03
C LEU A 686 -51.32 57.22 23.76
N LYS A 687 -52.41 57.45 23.03
CA LYS A 687 -53.78 57.39 23.59
C LYS A 687 -54.05 55.99 24.17
N GLY A 688 -54.59 55.95 25.39
CA GLY A 688 -54.92 54.71 26.11
C GLY A 688 -53.70 53.94 26.62
N ASP A 689 -53.84 52.61 26.72
CA ASP A 689 -52.78 51.71 27.22
C ASP A 689 -51.75 51.31 26.14
N GLY A 690 -51.62 52.08 25.06
CA GLY A 690 -50.76 51.75 23.91
C GLY A 690 -49.30 51.52 24.29
N TRP A 691 -48.73 52.40 25.11
CA TRP A 691 -47.36 52.25 25.62
C TRP A 691 -47.16 50.97 26.44
N TYR A 692 -48.17 50.60 27.22
CA TYR A 692 -48.13 49.42 28.10
C TYR A 692 -48.19 48.15 27.26
N ARG A 693 -49.04 48.10 26.23
CA ARG A 693 -49.11 46.97 25.30
C ARG A 693 -47.81 46.77 24.53
N ILE A 694 -47.23 47.85 23.99
CA ILE A 694 -45.95 47.79 23.28
C ILE A 694 -44.84 47.29 24.21
N HIS A 695 -44.77 47.83 25.43
CA HIS A 695 -43.82 47.35 26.44
C HIS A 695 -44.00 45.84 26.68
N VAL A 696 -45.20 45.39 27.04
CA VAL A 696 -45.50 44.00 27.36
C VAL A 696 -45.19 43.05 26.19
N TYR A 697 -45.58 43.39 24.95
CA TYR A 697 -45.30 42.54 23.79
C TYR A 697 -43.80 42.44 23.51
N LEU A 698 -43.04 43.53 23.59
CA LEU A 698 -41.58 43.49 23.40
C LEU A 698 -40.89 42.67 24.50
N GLN A 699 -41.34 42.77 25.75
CA GLN A 699 -40.80 41.99 26.87
C GLN A 699 -41.09 40.48 26.71
N TYR A 700 -42.33 40.10 26.35
CA TYR A 700 -42.66 38.69 26.14
C TYR A 700 -41.93 38.11 24.93
N SER A 701 -41.85 38.83 23.81
CA SER A 701 -41.08 38.40 22.64
C SER A 701 -39.60 38.20 22.96
N GLY A 702 -39.00 39.14 23.72
CA GLY A 702 -37.62 39.01 24.19
C GLY A 702 -37.43 37.77 25.07
N LEU A 703 -38.36 37.51 26.00
CA LEU A 703 -38.31 36.35 26.90
C LEU A 703 -38.41 35.01 26.14
N VAL A 704 -39.28 34.94 25.12
CA VAL A 704 -39.40 33.75 24.26
C VAL A 704 -38.11 33.47 23.51
N ILE A 705 -37.46 34.49 22.92
CA ILE A 705 -36.18 34.32 22.22
C ILE A 705 -35.09 33.86 23.19
N VAL A 706 -35.03 34.42 24.40
CA VAL A 706 -34.07 33.99 25.44
C VAL A 706 -34.27 32.51 25.80
N LEU A 707 -35.52 32.07 25.97
CA LEU A 707 -35.83 30.67 26.28
C LEU A 707 -35.40 29.74 25.15
N LEU A 708 -35.72 30.08 23.89
CA LEU A 708 -35.35 29.29 22.73
C LEU A 708 -33.81 29.19 22.59
N ALA A 709 -33.11 30.31 22.77
CA ALA A 709 -31.67 30.37 22.68
C ALA A 709 -30.96 29.60 23.82
N LEU A 710 -31.56 29.54 25.02
CA LEU A 710 -31.10 28.68 26.10
C LEU A 710 -31.30 27.20 25.75
N LEU A 711 -32.47 26.81 25.25
CA LEU A 711 -32.76 25.43 24.87
C LEU A 711 -31.78 24.92 23.80
N PHE A 712 -31.53 25.72 22.75
CA PHE A 712 -30.53 25.39 21.73
C PHE A 712 -29.12 25.23 22.31
N ALA A 713 -28.70 26.12 23.21
CA ALA A 713 -27.38 26.01 23.83
C ALA A 713 -27.23 24.75 24.71
N VAL A 714 -28.28 24.39 25.45
CA VAL A 714 -28.27 23.21 26.34
C VAL A 714 -28.29 21.90 25.55
N ALA A 715 -29.09 21.83 24.47
CA ALA A 715 -29.17 20.66 23.61
C ALA A 715 -27.80 20.32 23.00
N GLU A 716 -27.06 21.34 22.56
CA GLU A 716 -25.78 21.18 21.87
C GLU A 716 -24.59 20.96 22.82
N LEU A 717 -24.59 21.58 24.00
CA LEU A 717 -23.53 21.38 24.99
C LEU A 717 -23.67 20.07 25.79
N ARG A 718 -24.79 19.34 25.64
CA ARG A 718 -25.13 18.12 26.39
C ARG A 718 -24.98 18.25 27.92
N GLY A 719 -24.98 19.47 28.47
CA GLY A 719 -24.74 19.73 29.89
C GLY A 719 -24.64 21.22 30.25
N PHE A 720 -24.87 21.54 31.54
CA PHE A 720 -24.74 22.88 32.11
C PHE A 720 -23.44 23.01 32.91
N TYR A 721 -22.47 23.79 32.40
CA TYR A 721 -21.18 24.01 33.08
C TYR A 721 -21.00 25.48 33.50
N PHE A 722 -20.84 25.73 34.81
CA PHE A 722 -20.64 27.07 35.40
C PHE A 722 -19.16 27.54 35.40
N SER A 723 -18.37 27.14 34.40
CA SER A 723 -16.94 27.47 34.34
C SER A 723 -16.67 28.89 33.83
N SER A 724 -17.40 29.31 32.79
CA SER A 724 -17.15 30.56 32.09
C SER A 724 -17.81 31.77 32.75
N THR A 725 -17.12 32.91 32.71
CA THR A 725 -17.66 34.21 33.14
C THR A 725 -18.91 34.58 32.36
N HIS A 726 -18.96 34.27 31.06
CA HIS A 726 -20.13 34.49 30.21
C HIS A 726 -21.36 33.72 30.72
N VAL A 727 -21.19 32.44 31.10
CA VAL A 727 -22.30 31.61 31.62
C VAL A 727 -22.84 32.19 32.93
N LYS A 728 -21.97 32.70 33.80
CA LYS A 728 -22.39 33.36 35.05
C LYS A 728 -23.23 34.61 34.79
N PHE A 729 -22.76 35.50 33.90
CA PHE A 729 -23.53 36.69 33.52
C PHE A 729 -24.82 36.33 32.80
N GLY A 730 -24.80 35.36 31.88
CA GLY A 730 -25.98 34.88 31.16
C GLY A 730 -27.04 34.33 32.10
N PHE A 731 -26.67 33.46 33.04
CA PHE A 731 -27.60 32.90 34.01
C PHE A 731 -28.19 33.96 34.95
N ALA A 732 -27.35 34.86 35.48
CA ALA A 732 -27.82 35.96 36.32
C ALA A 732 -28.82 36.84 35.57
N THR A 733 -28.56 37.09 34.28
CA THR A 733 -29.46 37.88 33.43
C THR A 733 -30.79 37.16 33.20
N ILE A 734 -30.78 35.85 32.93
CA ILE A 734 -32.01 35.05 32.75
C ILE A 734 -32.85 35.03 34.03
N LEU A 735 -32.20 34.90 35.20
CA LEU A 735 -32.90 34.93 36.49
C LEU A 735 -33.59 36.28 36.72
N LEU A 736 -32.88 37.39 36.49
CA LEU A 736 -33.46 38.74 36.61
C LEU A 736 -34.59 38.96 35.60
N ALA A 737 -34.48 38.41 34.39
CA ALA A 737 -35.54 38.48 33.38
C ALA A 737 -36.79 37.68 33.80
N CYS A 738 -36.63 36.48 34.36
CA CYS A 738 -37.76 35.65 34.80
C CYS A 738 -38.46 36.21 36.06
N ILE A 739 -37.74 36.94 36.91
CA ILE A 739 -38.34 37.66 38.05
C ILE A 739 -39.32 38.73 37.57
N GLN A 740 -39.15 39.31 36.37
CA GLN A 740 -39.99 40.40 35.89
C GLN A 740 -41.45 40.00 35.63
N PRO A 741 -41.76 38.91 34.87
CA PRO A 741 -43.12 38.40 34.76
C PRO A 741 -43.73 38.02 36.11
N ALA A 742 -42.97 37.36 36.99
CA ALA A 742 -43.43 37.00 38.33
C ALA A 742 -43.80 38.26 39.15
N ASN A 743 -42.96 39.29 39.09
CA ASN A 743 -43.23 40.57 39.70
C ASN A 743 -44.43 41.28 39.04
N ALA A 744 -44.64 41.13 37.73
CA ALA A 744 -45.80 41.68 37.03
C ALA A 744 -47.12 41.07 37.48
N PHE A 745 -47.16 39.78 37.84
CA PHE A 745 -48.35 39.15 38.45
C PHE A 745 -48.71 39.76 39.81
N LEU A 746 -47.71 40.21 40.58
CA LEU A 746 -47.89 40.84 41.89
C LEU A 746 -48.18 42.34 41.80
N ARG A 747 -48.42 42.89 40.60
CA ARG A 747 -48.63 44.32 40.36
C ARG A 747 -49.87 44.84 41.12
N PRO A 748 -49.70 45.74 42.11
CA PRO A 748 -50.83 46.35 42.81
C PRO A 748 -51.66 47.22 41.87
N PRO A 749 -52.96 47.42 42.10
CA PRO A 749 -53.82 48.26 41.26
C PRO A 749 -53.31 49.72 41.20
N LYS A 750 -53.61 50.42 40.09
CA LYS A 750 -53.32 51.85 39.95
C LYS A 750 -54.24 52.64 40.90
N PRO A 751 -53.74 53.66 41.63
CA PRO A 751 -54.62 54.53 42.40
C PRO A 751 -55.64 55.24 41.48
N ALA A 752 -56.83 55.51 42.00
CA ALA A 752 -57.81 56.35 41.30
C ALA A 752 -57.28 57.80 41.17
N ASN A 753 -57.78 58.56 40.19
CA ASN A 753 -57.30 59.93 39.91
C ASN A 753 -57.30 60.79 41.20
N GLY A 754 -56.12 61.26 41.61
CA GLY A 754 -55.93 62.10 42.80
C GLY A 754 -55.57 61.35 44.11
N GLU A 755 -55.69 60.03 44.17
CA GLU A 755 -55.31 59.27 45.37
C GLU A 755 -53.79 59.01 45.43
N GLN A 756 -53.21 59.13 46.63
CA GLN A 756 -51.81 58.75 46.85
C GLN A 756 -51.64 57.24 46.64
N ALA A 757 -50.62 56.87 45.88
CA ALA A 757 -50.28 55.48 45.64
C ALA A 757 -50.01 54.74 46.97
N SER A 758 -50.58 53.55 47.14
CA SER A 758 -50.30 52.72 48.31
C SER A 758 -48.79 52.45 48.46
N SER A 759 -48.28 52.33 49.69
CA SER A 759 -46.87 52.00 49.92
C SER A 759 -46.44 50.73 49.18
N LYS A 760 -47.36 49.75 49.04
CA LYS A 760 -47.15 48.53 48.24
C LYS A 760 -46.87 48.83 46.77
N ARG A 761 -47.61 49.77 46.17
CA ARG A 761 -47.41 50.18 44.77
C ARG A 761 -46.08 50.88 44.57
N VAL A 762 -45.71 51.80 45.45
CA VAL A 762 -44.41 52.51 45.38
C VAL A 762 -43.23 51.53 45.51
N ILE A 763 -43.31 50.58 46.46
CA ILE A 763 -42.28 49.53 46.62
C ILE A 763 -42.19 48.67 45.37
N TRP A 764 -43.34 48.25 44.80
CA TRP A 764 -43.38 47.46 43.57
C TRP A 764 -42.79 48.20 42.37
N GLU A 765 -43.11 49.49 42.18
CA GLU A 765 -42.55 50.30 41.10
C GLU A 765 -41.05 50.49 41.23
N CYS A 766 -40.56 50.72 42.46
CA CYS A 766 -39.15 50.80 42.77
C CYS A 766 -38.43 49.47 42.45
N PHE A 767 -38.97 48.35 42.94
CA PHE A 767 -38.42 47.02 42.71
C PHE A 767 -38.41 46.64 41.23
N HIS A 768 -39.52 46.83 40.52
CA HIS A 768 -39.63 46.58 39.08
C HIS A 768 -38.56 47.36 38.29
N THR A 769 -38.41 48.65 38.59
CA THR A 769 -37.47 49.55 37.91
C THR A 769 -36.02 49.19 38.20
N ILE A 770 -35.67 48.90 39.46
CA ILE A 770 -34.31 48.54 39.85
C ILE A 770 -33.92 47.20 39.23
N VAL A 771 -34.73 46.17 39.40
CA VAL A 771 -34.45 44.83 38.85
C VAL A 771 -34.37 44.89 37.31
N GLY A 772 -35.21 45.70 36.66
CA GLY A 772 -35.21 45.84 35.20
C GLY A 772 -33.94 46.50 34.68
N ARG A 773 -33.48 47.56 35.34
CA ARG A 773 -32.21 48.22 35.01
C ARG A 773 -31.02 47.32 35.28
N CYS A 774 -31.02 46.60 36.40
CA CYS A 774 -29.99 45.60 36.69
C CYS A 774 -29.96 44.52 35.60
N ALA A 775 -31.11 44.01 35.15
CA ALA A 775 -31.19 43.01 34.09
C ALA A 775 -30.52 43.49 32.79
N ILE A 776 -30.78 44.73 32.36
CA ILE A 776 -30.15 45.30 31.16
C ILE A 776 -28.64 45.44 31.32
N VAL A 777 -28.16 45.98 32.45
CA VAL A 777 -26.72 46.17 32.68
C VAL A 777 -25.98 44.83 32.67
N VAL A 778 -26.53 43.82 33.36
CA VAL A 778 -25.96 42.47 33.40
C VAL A 778 -26.07 41.80 32.02
N GLY A 779 -27.16 42.01 31.28
CA GLY A 779 -27.36 41.47 29.94
C GLY A 779 -26.39 42.05 28.89
N ILE A 780 -26.10 43.35 28.95
CA ILE A 780 -25.06 43.98 28.12
C ILE A 780 -23.69 43.37 28.45
N ALA A 781 -23.37 43.22 29.75
CA ALA A 781 -22.14 42.55 30.17
C ALA A 781 -22.07 41.08 29.66
N ALA A 782 -23.21 40.37 29.65
CA ALA A 782 -23.30 39.02 29.10
C ALA A 782 -23.01 38.97 27.59
N LEU A 783 -23.47 39.95 26.81
CA LEU A 783 -23.16 40.05 25.38
C LEU A 783 -21.67 40.30 25.12
N PHE A 784 -21.05 41.22 25.84
CA PHE A 784 -19.61 41.50 25.70
C PHE A 784 -18.74 40.32 26.14
N THR A 785 -19.08 39.67 27.26
CA THR A 785 -18.37 38.47 27.71
C THR A 785 -18.59 37.28 26.78
N GLY A 786 -19.77 37.17 26.14
CA GLY A 786 -20.05 36.15 25.13
C GLY A 786 -19.26 36.35 23.85
N MET A 787 -19.18 37.59 23.34
CA MET A 787 -18.34 37.91 22.18
C MET A 787 -16.86 37.68 22.46
N LYS A 788 -16.37 38.01 23.66
CA LYS A 788 -15.01 37.67 24.08
C LYS A 788 -14.80 36.16 24.12
N HIS A 789 -15.75 35.42 24.70
CA HIS A 789 -15.68 33.96 24.79
C HIS A 789 -15.71 33.28 23.41
N LEU A 790 -16.42 33.85 22.43
CA LEU A 790 -16.41 33.39 21.04
C LEU A 790 -15.03 33.61 20.40
N GLY A 791 -14.43 34.78 20.59
CA GLY A 791 -13.09 35.08 20.07
C GLY A 791 -11.99 34.24 20.69
N ASP A 792 -11.97 34.12 22.02
CA ASP A 792 -10.97 33.33 22.75
C ASP A 792 -11.02 31.83 22.37
N ARG A 793 -12.18 31.33 21.90
CA ARG A 793 -12.39 29.90 21.61
C ARG A 793 -12.18 29.50 20.15
N TYR A 794 -12.46 30.39 19.20
CA TYR A 794 -12.44 30.07 17.76
C TYR A 794 -11.47 30.92 16.92
N ASP A 795 -10.71 31.83 17.55
CA ASP A 795 -9.73 32.71 16.89
C ASP A 795 -10.25 33.39 15.60
N VAL A 796 -11.54 33.77 15.62
CA VAL A 796 -12.19 34.38 14.47
C VAL A 796 -11.67 35.81 14.33
N GLU A 797 -10.89 36.08 13.28
CA GLU A 797 -10.25 37.38 13.00
C GLU A 797 -11.22 38.58 13.08
N ASN A 798 -12.49 38.36 12.76
CA ASN A 798 -13.52 39.41 12.72
C ASN A 798 -14.18 39.76 14.08
N VAL A 799 -13.80 39.10 15.18
CA VAL A 799 -14.45 39.33 16.50
C VAL A 799 -14.20 40.75 17.00
N HIS A 800 -13.03 41.32 16.72
CA HIS A 800 -12.72 42.71 17.07
C HIS A 800 -13.67 43.69 16.38
N GLY A 801 -13.95 43.49 15.09
CA GLY A 801 -14.90 44.31 14.33
C GLY A 801 -16.32 44.22 14.89
N LEU A 802 -16.80 43.00 15.17
CA LEU A 802 -18.14 42.78 15.74
C LEU A 802 -18.28 43.41 17.14
N ARG A 803 -17.25 43.32 17.98
CA ARG A 803 -17.24 43.93 19.32
C ARG A 803 -17.34 45.45 19.24
N TRP A 804 -16.64 46.08 18.30
CA TRP A 804 -16.76 47.51 18.04
C TRP A 804 -18.12 47.89 17.50
N ALA A 805 -18.67 47.14 16.55
CA ALA A 805 -20.02 47.35 16.04
C ALA A 805 -21.08 47.30 17.16
N MET A 806 -20.95 46.33 18.07
CA MET A 806 -21.83 46.22 19.24
C MET A 806 -21.66 47.39 20.21
N ALA A 807 -20.43 47.84 20.46
CA ALA A 807 -20.19 49.03 21.30
C ALA A 807 -20.79 50.31 20.68
N ILE A 808 -20.67 50.47 19.36
CA ILE A 808 -21.28 51.57 18.60
C ILE A 808 -22.82 51.50 18.71
N TRP A 809 -23.42 50.32 18.59
CA TRP A 809 -24.88 50.13 18.75
C TRP A 809 -25.38 50.61 20.12
N PHE A 810 -24.72 50.19 21.21
CA PHE A 810 -25.09 50.64 22.55
C PHE A 810 -24.80 52.12 22.79
N LEU A 811 -23.75 52.68 22.17
CA LEU A 811 -23.46 54.11 22.23
C LEU A 811 -24.55 54.93 21.52
N ILE A 812 -24.98 54.51 20.33
CA ILE A 812 -26.11 55.13 19.62
C ILE A 812 -27.38 55.04 20.46
N GLY A 813 -27.67 53.86 21.04
CA GLY A 813 -28.80 53.70 21.95
C GLY A 813 -28.73 54.64 23.17
N ALA A 814 -27.56 54.80 23.77
CA ALA A 814 -27.35 55.73 24.89
C ALA A 814 -27.50 57.19 24.48
N LEU A 815 -27.01 57.58 23.30
CA LEU A 815 -27.19 58.93 22.76
C LEU A 815 -28.66 59.23 22.47
N ILE A 816 -29.40 58.26 21.93
CA ILE A 816 -30.86 58.37 21.74
C ILE A 816 -31.55 58.57 23.09
N VAL A 817 -31.19 57.81 24.11
CA VAL A 817 -31.75 57.97 25.47
C VAL A 817 -31.43 59.37 26.02
N ILE A 818 -30.19 59.85 25.89
CA ILE A 818 -29.78 61.18 26.34
C ILE A 818 -30.56 62.26 25.60
N TYR A 819 -30.72 62.12 24.28
CA TYR A 819 -31.48 63.05 23.46
C TYR A 819 -32.96 63.08 23.86
N LEU A 820 -33.58 61.90 24.05
CA LEU A 820 -34.98 61.78 24.46
C LEU A 820 -35.20 62.29 25.89
N GLU A 821 -34.28 62.02 26.81
CA GLU A 821 -34.32 62.54 28.18
C GLU A 821 -34.11 64.06 28.21
N TYR A 822 -33.22 64.60 27.36
CA TYR A 822 -33.06 66.05 27.19
C TYR A 822 -34.35 66.69 26.66
N HIS A 823 -34.98 66.08 25.66
CA HIS A 823 -36.25 66.55 25.11
C HIS A 823 -37.41 66.43 26.10
N GLU A 824 -37.48 65.34 26.87
CA GLU A 824 -38.48 65.14 27.93
C GLU A 824 -38.30 66.19 29.05
N ARG A 825 -37.05 66.46 29.46
CA ARG A 825 -36.74 67.54 30.41
C ARG A 825 -37.03 68.92 29.87
N GLN A 826 -36.78 69.17 28.58
CA GLN A 826 -37.20 70.42 27.95
C GLN A 826 -38.72 70.53 27.90
N ARG A 827 -39.46 69.45 27.62
CA ARG A 827 -40.93 69.45 27.62
C ARG A 827 -41.46 69.75 29.02
N ILE A 828 -40.93 69.10 30.06
CA ILE A 828 -41.27 69.38 31.46
C ILE A 828 -40.86 70.82 31.83
N GLY A 829 -39.66 71.25 31.43
CA GLY A 829 -39.18 72.61 31.64
C GLY A 829 -40.03 73.67 30.95
N ARG A 830 -40.58 73.39 29.76
CA ARG A 830 -41.56 74.24 29.04
C ARG A 830 -42.96 74.16 29.64
N GLN A 831 -43.39 73.05 30.24
CA GLN A 831 -44.63 73.04 31.03
C GLN A 831 -44.49 73.88 32.30
N ILE A 832 -43.34 73.81 32.98
CA ILE A 832 -43.06 74.61 34.18
C ILE A 832 -42.87 76.09 33.80
N SER A 833 -42.11 76.39 32.73
CA SER A 833 -41.80 77.76 32.27
C SER A 833 -42.92 78.38 31.44
N GLY A 834 -43.70 77.59 30.72
CA GLY A 834 -44.89 78.02 29.95
C GLY A 834 -46.08 78.32 30.86
N ARG A 835 -46.10 77.78 32.08
CA ARG A 835 -46.96 78.29 33.16
C ARG A 835 -46.56 79.70 33.61
N GLY A 836 -45.41 80.21 33.17
CA GLY A 836 -44.91 81.54 33.48
C GLY A 836 -45.31 82.67 32.53
N ASN A 837 -45.97 82.40 31.39
CA ASN A 837 -46.43 83.46 30.47
C ASN A 837 -47.89 83.23 30.04
N TRP A 838 -48.78 83.94 30.74
CA TRP A 838 -50.13 84.40 30.38
C TRP A 838 -50.90 83.69 29.26
N VAL A 839 -52.10 83.21 29.58
CA VAL A 839 -53.39 83.81 29.15
C VAL A 839 -54.53 83.06 29.83
N LEU A 840 -55.47 83.82 30.38
CA LEU A 840 -56.71 83.40 31.02
C LEU A 840 -57.66 82.84 29.95
N GLY A 841 -57.83 81.53 29.86
CA GLY A 841 -58.74 80.93 28.88
C GLY A 841 -58.90 79.42 29.04
N ASN A 842 -59.99 79.05 29.71
CA ASN A 842 -60.73 77.78 29.69
C ASN A 842 -59.97 76.43 29.74
N LEU A 843 -60.16 75.76 30.89
CA LEU A 843 -60.71 74.40 31.03
C LEU A 843 -60.85 73.58 29.73
N GLU A 844 -59.99 72.58 29.56
CA GLU A 844 -60.33 71.14 29.58
C GLU A 844 -59.09 70.32 29.16
N GLU A 845 -58.84 69.22 29.87
CA GLU A 845 -57.90 68.12 29.53
C GLU A 845 -56.38 68.39 29.54
N ASP A 846 -55.71 68.12 30.67
CA ASP A 846 -54.53 67.22 30.70
C ASP A 846 -54.01 66.99 32.14
N ASP A 847 -54.46 65.89 32.75
CA ASP A 847 -53.97 65.40 34.04
C ASP A 847 -52.75 64.48 33.83
N SER A 848 -51.55 65.00 34.07
CA SER A 848 -50.38 64.15 34.31
C SER A 848 -49.37 64.84 35.24
N VAL A 849 -49.60 64.69 36.55
CA VAL A 849 -48.68 65.11 37.61
C VAL A 849 -47.89 63.90 38.11
N ASP A 850 -46.57 63.97 37.95
CA ASP A 850 -45.58 62.98 38.40
C ASP A 850 -44.81 63.58 39.60
N LEU A 851 -44.98 62.99 40.78
CA LEU A 851 -44.44 63.42 42.07
C LEU A 851 -43.29 62.51 42.51
N LEU A 852 -42.07 62.67 42.00
CA LEU A 852 -40.88 62.06 42.62
C LEU A 852 -39.59 62.86 42.36
N ARG A 853 -39.21 63.77 43.27
CA ARG A 853 -37.79 64.03 43.58
C ARG A 853 -37.57 64.65 44.96
N SER A 854 -36.51 64.18 45.63
CA SER A 854 -36.12 64.49 47.00
C SER A 854 -35.03 65.56 47.08
N THR A 855 -35.22 66.55 47.95
CA THR A 855 -34.16 67.39 48.54
C THR A 855 -34.33 67.35 50.07
N ARG A 856 -33.20 67.21 50.77
CA ARG A 856 -33.08 66.90 52.21
C ARG A 856 -32.59 68.15 52.96
N THR A 857 -33.32 68.61 53.98
CA THR A 857 -32.86 69.55 55.03
C THR A 857 -33.59 69.29 56.37
N THR A 858 -32.79 68.98 57.41
CA THR A 858 -32.92 69.27 58.88
C THR A 858 -34.16 68.93 59.77
N ALA A 859 -33.84 68.22 60.88
CA ALA A 859 -34.20 68.44 62.30
C ALA A 859 -35.49 67.86 62.97
N ASP A 860 -35.29 67.38 64.22
CA ASP A 860 -36.16 67.07 65.40
C ASP A 860 -37.41 66.17 65.24
N LYS A 861 -37.58 65.03 65.95
CA LYS A 861 -37.74 64.76 67.40
C LYS A 861 -38.86 65.55 68.09
N GLU A 862 -40.13 65.19 67.83
CA GLU A 862 -41.13 64.98 68.88
C GLU A 862 -42.31 64.11 68.36
N LEU A 863 -42.47 62.97 69.04
CA LEU A 863 -43.71 62.26 69.36
C LEU A 863 -44.88 62.25 68.35
N GLN A 864 -45.02 61.10 67.69
CA GLN A 864 -46.20 60.22 67.63
C GLN A 864 -46.52 59.70 66.22
N HIS A 865 -46.45 58.38 66.14
CA HIS A 865 -47.22 57.46 65.30
C HIS A 865 -47.65 57.93 63.91
N SER A 866 -47.10 57.19 62.93
CA SER A 866 -47.71 56.87 61.64
C SER A 866 -48.09 58.05 60.75
N ALA A 867 -47.23 58.28 59.76
CA ALA A 867 -47.64 58.17 58.36
C ALA A 867 -49.06 58.64 58.03
N ARG A 868 -49.23 59.95 57.83
CA ARG A 868 -50.07 60.54 56.78
C ARG A 868 -49.91 62.05 56.80
N MET A 869 -49.25 62.56 55.76
CA MET A 869 -49.31 63.97 55.38
C MET A 869 -50.63 64.13 54.61
N GLU A 870 -51.63 64.65 55.31
CA GLU A 870 -52.96 64.96 54.79
C GLU A 870 -52.93 66.29 54.03
N VAL A 871 -53.72 66.33 52.95
CA VAL A 871 -53.85 67.43 52.00
C VAL A 871 -54.88 68.44 52.53
N GLN A 872 -54.49 69.72 52.59
CA GLN A 872 -55.40 70.85 52.78
C GLN A 872 -55.18 71.88 51.67
N LEU A 873 -56.20 72.03 50.85
CA LEU A 873 -56.57 73.26 50.16
C LEU A 873 -57.54 73.99 51.12
N GLU A 874 -57.33 75.28 51.38
CA GLU A 874 -58.31 76.08 52.11
C GLU A 874 -59.23 76.87 51.16
N PRO A 875 -60.49 77.10 51.58
CA PRO A 875 -61.59 77.37 50.68
C PRO A 875 -61.64 78.82 50.20
N LEU A 876 -61.78 78.99 48.89
CA LEU A 876 -62.38 80.18 48.31
C LEU A 876 -63.91 80.04 48.34
N ASN A 877 -64.53 80.58 49.40
CA ASN A 877 -65.62 81.59 49.31
C ASN A 877 -66.45 81.64 50.59
N ARG A 878 -65.98 82.40 51.58
CA ARG A 878 -66.66 83.56 52.17
C ARG A 878 -65.77 84.19 53.23
#